data_AF-A0A538AK74-F1
#
_entry.id   AF-A0A538AK74-F1
#
_cell.length_a   1.000
_cell.length_b   1.000
_cell.length_c   1.000
_cell.angle_alpha   90.00
_cell.angle_beta   90.00
_cell.angle_gamma   90.00
#
_symmetry.space_group_name_H-M   'P 1'
#
loop_
_entity.id
_entity.type
_entity.pdbx_description
1 polymer ?
#
loop_
_entity_poly.entity_id
_entity_poly.type
_entity_poly.pdbx_seq_one_letter_code
_entity_poly.pdbx_strand_id
1 'polypeptide(L)'
;MNDRKPAIGIFGAGWVGLVTGACFADLGHEVVVRDVVPARIELLASGELPFHEPGLAELIERNRNRLTFTLETSELKSVADIFFSCVDTPQTPSGDADLTAVWSVIDDLGDPGEAILVMKSTVPVGTGERIRAALDLRGLEKVGYVSNPEFLAEGRAVEDFMSPDRIVIGSFAEEHGDRIETLYDGFDAPVVRTTVPSAEMIKLAANAFLATRISFINEIANVSEAVGADVEDVARGMGLDKRIGTSYLRPGIGYGGSCLVGSESVLARRGAQTWLTSLEQLFRGLAGDESAEVLIPQDLEVLSWSPRTHEHHFMPVGAVTRRWYEGEILEVRTKMGRRVLCTPDHPFVVAPHASALITKEASDLSEDDWLPLVHSGPPAPHAVRTTLDLLEDFESCGLEDADVIVRRDRSELAAIGARGIRSNLPESSPTRAWDIIRSGALRLREHTALGLQTKRIAPTGYKRDSRGTSLVRVTSTTGVPFRGYVYSLEVPETETFVTTGGLVVHNCFPKDVSFLKLLAGNSGYHFQLVSAVIEVNDLQKRRVVNKLKERLGSLRGKKVALLGLAFKPNTDDMREAPSVVLASRLQAEGAEVRGWDPLVRSHPSLDGVTIEQTVLDAVRGADAAVIVTEWPELEGLPTLEVREAMRTPLLVDGRNLLEPEAVRAAGFQYEGIGRT
;
A
#
# COMPACT_ATOMS: atom_id res chain seq x y z
N MET A 1 32.99 7.93 40.14
CA MET A 1 32.84 7.37 38.78
C MET A 1 31.63 8.05 38.18
N ASN A 2 31.72 8.54 36.94
CA ASN A 2 30.69 9.39 36.33
C ASN A 2 29.33 8.69 36.32
N ASP A 3 28.37 9.24 37.05
CA ASP A 3 26.97 8.80 37.20
C ASP A 3 26.11 9.13 35.95
N ARG A 4 26.75 9.40 34.80
CA ARG A 4 26.08 9.88 33.58
C ARG A 4 25.73 8.68 32.71
N LYS A 5 24.44 8.45 32.50
CA LYS A 5 23.93 7.44 31.57
C LYS A 5 24.46 7.67 30.15
N PRO A 6 24.64 6.61 29.34
CA PRO A 6 25.09 6.76 27.95
C PRO A 6 24.09 7.60 27.16
N ALA A 7 24.59 8.45 26.28
CA ALA A 7 23.74 9.22 25.38
C ALA A 7 23.32 8.38 24.18
N ILE A 8 22.14 8.66 23.64
CA ILE A 8 21.49 7.86 22.61
C ILE A 8 21.16 8.74 21.40
N GLY A 9 21.62 8.33 20.23
CA GLY A 9 21.19 8.89 18.96
C GLY A 9 20.06 8.05 18.37
N ILE A 10 19.02 8.69 17.84
CA ILE A 10 17.93 8.02 17.13
C ILE A 10 17.82 8.58 15.73
N PHE A 11 17.87 7.70 14.73
CA PHE A 11 17.53 8.00 13.35
C PHE A 11 16.06 7.66 13.09
N GLY A 12 15.29 8.66 12.69
CA GLY A 12 13.85 8.59 12.45
C GLY A 12 13.06 9.13 13.64
N ALA A 13 12.31 10.21 13.40
CA ALA A 13 11.31 10.76 14.34
C ALA A 13 9.88 10.30 13.99
N GLY A 14 9.75 9.14 13.34
CA GLY A 14 8.47 8.46 13.21
C GLY A 14 7.98 7.90 14.55
N TRP A 15 6.85 7.19 14.54
CA TRP A 15 6.19 6.68 15.75
C TRP A 15 7.13 5.87 16.67
N VAL A 16 7.84 4.88 16.12
CA VAL A 16 8.80 4.05 16.88
C VAL A 16 9.92 4.89 17.49
N GLY A 17 10.51 5.79 16.69
CA GLY A 17 11.68 6.56 17.09
C GLY A 17 11.36 7.59 18.17
N LEU A 18 10.24 8.29 18.04
CA LEU A 18 9.79 9.28 19.04
C LEU A 18 9.44 8.62 20.37
N VAL A 19 8.66 7.54 20.37
CA VAL A 19 8.30 6.82 21.61
C VAL A 19 9.56 6.28 22.29
N THR A 20 10.42 5.61 21.53
CA THR A 20 11.68 5.05 22.04
C THR A 20 12.57 6.15 22.64
N GLY A 21 12.71 7.28 21.94
CA GLY A 21 13.53 8.41 22.40
C GLY A 21 12.99 9.09 23.64
N ALA A 22 11.69 9.38 23.67
CA ALA A 22 11.06 10.00 24.83
C ALA A 22 11.15 9.10 26.07
N CYS A 23 10.94 7.78 25.93
CA CYS A 23 11.06 6.86 27.04
C CYS A 23 12.50 6.73 27.54
N PHE A 24 13.50 6.63 26.65
CA PHE A 24 14.90 6.64 27.10
C PHE A 24 15.30 7.96 27.77
N ALA A 25 14.78 9.10 27.31
CA ALA A 25 15.01 10.38 27.97
C ALA A 25 14.44 10.40 29.40
N ASP A 26 13.25 9.81 29.58
CA ASP A 26 12.61 9.66 30.90
C ASP A 26 13.37 8.71 31.84
N LEU A 27 14.00 7.68 31.28
CA LEU A 27 14.95 6.82 32.00
C LEU A 27 16.26 7.55 32.35
N GLY A 28 16.46 8.78 31.88
CA GLY A 28 17.57 9.64 32.25
C GLY A 28 18.72 9.70 31.26
N HIS A 29 18.55 9.15 30.06
CA HIS A 29 19.53 9.28 28.99
C HIS A 29 19.44 10.67 28.34
N GLU A 30 20.55 11.18 27.82
CA GLU A 30 20.52 12.27 26.86
C GLU A 30 20.22 11.68 25.48
N VAL A 31 19.20 12.20 24.81
CA VAL A 31 18.67 11.65 23.56
C VAL A 31 18.65 12.72 22.48
N VAL A 32 19.24 12.41 21.32
CA VAL A 32 19.16 13.24 20.13
C VAL A 32 18.40 12.46 19.05
N VAL A 33 17.27 12.98 18.61
CA VAL A 33 16.43 12.39 17.56
C VAL A 33 16.63 13.18 16.27
N ARG A 34 17.08 12.50 15.22
CA ARG A 34 17.27 13.06 13.89
C ARG A 34 16.22 12.54 12.93
N ASP A 35 15.63 13.44 12.14
CA ASP A 35 14.78 13.08 11.00
C ASP A 35 15.27 13.81 9.73
N VAL A 36 14.87 13.31 8.56
CA VAL A 36 15.15 13.98 7.28
C VAL A 36 14.06 14.97 6.88
N VAL A 37 12.89 14.90 7.52
CA VAL A 37 11.70 15.71 7.20
C VAL A 37 11.71 17.00 8.03
N PRO A 38 11.99 18.19 7.43
CA PRO A 38 12.08 19.45 8.18
C PRO A 38 10.80 19.81 8.93
N ALA A 39 9.64 19.67 8.27
CA ALA A 39 8.34 19.96 8.89
C ALA A 39 8.09 19.15 10.17
N ARG A 40 8.59 17.91 10.24
CA ARG A 40 8.47 17.06 11.42
C ARG A 40 9.33 17.56 12.58
N ILE A 41 10.58 17.94 12.29
CA ILE A 41 11.49 18.50 13.30
C ILE A 41 10.99 19.86 13.80
N GLU A 42 10.49 20.72 12.91
CA GLU A 42 9.90 22.00 13.28
C GLU A 42 8.70 21.85 14.21
N LEU A 43 7.79 20.92 13.89
CA LEU A 43 6.62 20.59 14.73
C LEU A 43 7.02 20.09 16.12
N LEU A 44 8.00 19.19 16.18
CA LEU A 44 8.50 18.65 17.45
C LEU A 44 9.23 19.72 18.27
N ALA A 45 9.98 20.61 17.61
CA ALA A 45 10.66 21.72 18.27
C ALA A 45 9.68 22.75 18.85
N SER A 46 8.48 22.90 18.27
CA SER A 46 7.40 23.71 18.85
C SER A 46 6.62 23.01 19.96
N GLY A 47 6.92 21.74 20.27
CA GLY A 47 6.24 20.94 21.29
C GLY A 47 4.94 20.30 20.82
N GLU A 48 4.69 20.28 19.51
CA GLU A 48 3.55 19.59 18.90
C GLU A 48 3.95 18.21 18.37
N LEU A 49 3.01 17.26 18.35
CA LEU A 49 3.25 15.90 17.89
C LEU A 49 2.63 15.64 16.50
N PRO A 50 3.31 14.87 15.63
CA PRO A 50 2.78 14.55 14.31
C PRO A 50 1.71 13.45 14.29
N PHE A 51 1.44 12.81 15.42
CA PHE A 51 0.44 11.74 15.60
C PHE A 51 -0.01 11.68 17.08
N HIS A 52 -1.09 10.95 17.36
CA HIS A 52 -1.57 10.75 18.71
C HIS A 52 -0.99 9.48 19.36
N GLU A 53 -0.42 9.61 20.56
CA GLU A 53 -0.02 8.47 21.39
C GLU A 53 -0.20 8.86 22.88
N PRO A 54 -1.00 8.11 23.67
CA PRO A 54 -1.26 8.44 25.06
C PRO A 54 0.02 8.55 25.91
N GLY A 55 0.15 9.68 26.64
CA GLY A 55 1.27 9.95 27.53
C GLY A 55 2.54 10.46 26.85
N LEU A 56 2.63 10.42 25.51
CA LEU A 56 3.86 10.82 24.80
C LEU A 56 4.13 12.33 24.88
N ALA A 57 3.09 13.16 24.77
CA ALA A 57 3.22 14.62 24.84
C ALA A 57 3.76 15.07 26.20
N GLU A 58 3.21 14.53 27.28
CA GLU A 58 3.66 14.79 28.66
C GLU A 58 5.09 14.29 28.89
N LEU A 59 5.44 13.15 28.29
CA LEU A 59 6.77 12.55 28.38
C LEU A 59 7.84 13.41 27.70
N ILE A 60 7.55 13.90 26.49
CA ILE A 60 8.43 14.82 25.75
C ILE A 60 8.58 16.13 26.51
N GLU A 61 7.48 16.69 27.01
CA GLU A 61 7.52 17.97 27.73
C GLU A 61 8.37 17.88 29.00
N ARG A 62 8.16 16.82 29.79
CA ARG A 62 8.94 16.56 31.02
C ARG A 62 10.43 16.39 30.73
N ASN A 63 10.79 15.88 29.56
CA ASN A 63 12.17 15.55 29.18
C ASN A 63 12.77 16.52 28.16
N ARG A 64 12.19 17.70 27.97
CA ARG A 64 12.67 18.72 27.01
C ARG A 64 14.13 19.12 27.19
N ASN A 65 14.69 18.98 28.39
CA ASN A 65 16.10 19.25 28.70
C ASN A 65 17.05 18.09 28.32
N ARG A 66 16.52 16.91 28.04
CA ARG A 66 17.28 15.70 27.68
C ARG A 66 16.98 15.21 26.27
N LEU A 67 15.93 15.71 25.64
CA LEU A 67 15.49 15.33 24.30
C LEU A 67 15.71 16.48 23.32
N THR A 68 16.55 16.24 22.31
CA THR A 68 16.86 17.22 21.26
C THR A 68 16.40 16.68 19.90
N PHE A 69 15.78 17.53 19.09
CA PHE A 69 15.36 17.21 17.72
C PHE A 69 16.24 17.95 16.71
N THR A 70 16.72 17.26 15.68
CA THR A 70 17.65 17.85 14.71
C THR A 70 17.47 17.29 13.29
N LEU A 71 17.94 18.05 12.30
CA LEU A 71 18.14 17.57 10.93
C LEU A 71 19.57 17.05 10.71
N GLU A 72 20.50 17.48 11.56
CA GLU A 72 21.94 17.35 11.36
C GLU A 72 22.49 16.08 11.99
N THR A 73 23.02 15.18 11.17
CA THR A 73 23.67 13.95 11.66
C THR A 73 24.94 14.24 12.49
N SER A 74 25.59 15.39 12.28
CA SER A 74 26.78 15.79 13.04
C SER A 74 26.49 16.01 14.53
N GLU A 75 25.33 16.58 14.86
CA GLU A 75 24.88 16.79 16.23
C GLU A 75 24.66 15.45 16.94
N LEU A 76 24.00 14.51 16.25
CA LEU A 76 23.75 13.16 16.74
C LEU A 76 25.05 12.40 17.06
N LYS A 77 26.06 12.49 16.19
CA LYS A 77 27.37 11.82 16.35
C LYS A 77 28.28 12.48 17.40
N SER A 78 28.05 13.76 17.69
CA SER A 78 28.86 14.48 18.68
C SER A 78 28.53 14.10 20.13
N VAL A 79 27.37 13.45 20.36
CA VAL A 79 26.83 13.21 21.70
C VAL A 79 26.74 11.72 22.04
N ALA A 80 26.39 10.85 21.08
CA ALA A 80 26.08 9.45 21.34
C ALA A 80 27.11 8.47 20.76
N ASP A 81 27.26 7.32 21.43
CA ASP A 81 28.00 6.14 20.94
C ASP A 81 27.05 4.94 20.71
N ILE A 82 25.76 5.11 20.97
CA ILE A 82 24.69 4.15 20.67
C ILE A 82 23.67 4.83 19.75
N PHE A 83 23.44 4.23 18.58
CA PHE A 83 22.58 4.79 17.54
C PHE A 83 21.45 3.83 17.20
N PHE A 84 20.20 4.21 17.44
CA PHE A 84 19.03 3.45 17.03
C PHE A 84 18.59 3.85 15.62
N SER A 85 18.35 2.84 14.78
CA SER A 85 17.66 3.00 13.49
C SER A 85 16.19 2.68 13.69
N CYS A 86 15.35 3.71 13.62
CA CYS A 86 13.90 3.70 13.81
C CYS A 86 13.18 4.27 12.57
N VAL A 87 13.72 4.01 11.38
CA VAL A 87 13.18 4.47 10.10
C VAL A 87 12.15 3.49 9.54
N ASP A 88 11.25 3.99 8.72
CA ASP A 88 10.26 3.14 8.07
C ASP A 88 10.92 2.17 7.08
N THR A 89 10.40 0.95 7.08
CA THR A 89 10.70 -0.12 6.14
C THR A 89 9.39 -0.51 5.45
N PRO A 90 8.83 0.38 4.61
CA PRO A 90 7.64 0.04 3.85
C PRO A 90 7.95 -1.16 2.96
N GLN A 91 6.93 -1.79 2.41
CA GLN A 91 7.22 -2.77 1.37
C GLN A 91 7.84 -2.06 0.18
N THR A 92 8.76 -2.75 -0.47
CA THR A 92 8.81 -2.94 -1.91
C THR A 92 7.71 -2.21 -2.70
N PRO A 93 7.91 -1.82 -3.97
CA PRO A 93 7.04 -2.42 -4.94
C PRO A 93 7.09 -3.92 -4.61
N SER A 94 8.15 -4.59 -5.00
CA SER A 94 8.50 -5.92 -4.56
C SER A 94 7.56 -6.73 -3.60
N GLY A 95 7.48 -6.32 -2.35
CA GLY A 95 6.82 -7.05 -1.28
C GLY A 95 7.86 -7.46 -0.27
N ASP A 96 9.14 -7.54 -0.70
CA ASP A 96 10.29 -7.40 0.19
C ASP A 96 10.20 -6.07 0.95
N ALA A 97 10.98 -5.94 2.02
CA ALA A 97 11.10 -4.67 2.70
C ALA A 97 11.97 -3.70 1.90
N ASP A 98 11.51 -2.46 1.75
CA ASP A 98 12.34 -1.36 1.33
C ASP A 98 13.31 -0.98 2.44
N LEU A 99 14.58 -1.31 2.22
CA LEU A 99 15.66 -1.01 3.14
C LEU A 99 16.39 0.30 2.79
N THR A 100 15.90 1.08 1.83
CA THR A 100 16.56 2.32 1.37
C THR A 100 16.83 3.28 2.51
N ALA A 101 15.84 3.50 3.38
CA ALA A 101 16.01 4.36 4.55
C ALA A 101 17.04 3.79 5.55
N VAL A 102 17.05 2.46 5.74
CA VAL A 102 18.04 1.77 6.58
C VAL A 102 19.45 1.94 6.03
N TRP A 103 19.64 1.80 4.72
CA TRP A 103 20.94 2.05 4.07
C TRP A 103 21.37 3.51 4.19
N SER A 104 20.44 4.45 4.02
CA SER A 104 20.70 5.88 4.23
C SER A 104 21.18 6.18 5.66
N VAL A 105 20.67 5.49 6.68
CA VAL A 105 21.16 5.63 8.06
C VAL A 105 22.62 5.22 8.17
N ILE A 106 23.01 4.10 7.53
CA ILE A 106 24.40 3.62 7.56
C ILE A 106 25.32 4.58 6.79
N ASP A 107 24.84 5.17 5.70
CA ASP A 107 25.57 6.18 4.94
C ASP A 107 25.76 7.48 5.75
N ASP A 108 24.69 7.96 6.40
CA ASP A 108 24.70 9.17 7.24
C ASP A 108 25.58 9.01 8.49
N LEU A 109 25.62 7.80 9.06
CA LEU A 109 26.45 7.48 10.22
C LEU A 109 27.93 7.75 9.92
N GLY A 110 28.43 7.39 8.74
CA GLY A 110 29.85 7.55 8.39
C GLY A 110 30.75 6.74 9.32
N ASP A 111 31.91 7.31 9.72
CA ASP A 111 32.79 6.73 10.75
C ASP A 111 32.59 7.41 12.11
N PRO A 112 31.82 6.80 13.03
CA PRO A 112 31.65 7.33 14.38
C PRO A 112 32.76 6.87 15.35
N GLY A 113 33.76 6.10 14.89
CA GLY A 113 34.70 5.42 15.78
C GLY A 113 34.10 4.18 16.42
N GLU A 114 34.27 4.03 17.74
CA GLU A 114 33.71 2.92 18.51
C GLU A 114 32.26 3.24 18.90
N ALA A 115 31.30 2.54 18.31
CA ALA A 115 29.87 2.79 18.49
C ALA A 115 29.04 1.52 18.31
N ILE A 116 27.73 1.57 18.62
CA ILE A 116 26.79 0.48 18.35
C ILE A 116 25.62 1.00 17.51
N LEU A 117 25.38 0.38 16.35
CA LEU A 117 24.16 0.56 15.57
C LEU A 117 23.12 -0.48 16.03
N VAL A 118 21.99 0.02 16.54
CA VAL A 118 20.87 -0.77 17.02
C VAL A 118 19.74 -0.70 16.00
N MET A 119 19.40 -1.83 15.38
CA MET A 119 18.26 -1.93 14.48
C MET A 119 16.98 -2.11 15.31
N LYS A 120 16.17 -1.05 15.38
CA LYS A 120 14.84 -1.08 16.03
C LYS A 120 13.73 -1.34 15.01
N SER A 121 13.88 -0.81 13.79
CA SER A 121 12.95 -1.01 12.68
C SER A 121 12.72 -2.49 12.38
N THR A 122 11.49 -2.84 12.04
CA THR A 122 11.15 -4.20 11.58
C THR A 122 11.80 -4.45 10.22
N VAL A 123 12.73 -5.41 10.17
CA VAL A 123 13.46 -5.78 8.95
C VAL A 123 13.31 -7.28 8.67
N PRO A 124 13.40 -7.73 7.40
CA PRO A 124 13.45 -9.14 7.06
C PRO A 124 14.67 -9.83 7.68
N VAL A 125 14.54 -11.12 7.95
CA VAL A 125 15.64 -11.93 8.47
C VAL A 125 16.82 -11.93 7.49
N GLY A 126 18.03 -11.78 8.01
CA GLY A 126 19.27 -11.67 7.24
C GLY A 126 19.62 -10.22 6.85
N THR A 127 18.85 -9.23 7.31
CA THR A 127 19.20 -7.82 7.12
C THR A 127 20.41 -7.44 7.95
N GLY A 128 20.47 -7.85 9.22
CA GLY A 128 21.61 -7.57 10.07
C GLY A 128 22.93 -8.18 9.59
N GLU A 129 22.90 -9.37 8.96
CA GLU A 129 24.09 -9.96 8.32
C GLU A 129 24.58 -9.11 7.14
N ARG A 130 23.66 -8.63 6.30
CA ARG A 130 23.99 -7.72 5.19
C ARG A 130 24.55 -6.40 5.68
N ILE A 131 24.00 -5.85 6.76
CA ILE A 131 24.49 -4.61 7.38
C ILE A 131 25.88 -4.81 7.98
N ARG A 132 26.12 -5.91 8.71
CA ARG A 132 27.44 -6.25 9.25
C ARG A 132 28.48 -6.31 8.14
N ALA A 133 28.20 -7.05 7.06
CA ALA A 133 29.07 -7.12 5.90
C ALA A 133 29.31 -5.75 5.25
N ALA A 134 28.28 -4.90 5.15
CA ALA A 134 28.41 -3.55 4.61
C ALA A 134 29.27 -2.63 5.49
N LEU A 135 29.18 -2.73 6.81
CA LEU A 135 30.04 -2.00 7.75
C LEU A 135 31.50 -2.45 7.59
N ASP A 136 31.75 -3.77 7.51
CA ASP A 136 33.11 -4.30 7.35
C ASP A 136 33.74 -3.85 6.03
N LEU A 137 32.98 -3.85 4.93
CA LEU A 137 33.44 -3.35 3.63
C LEU A 137 33.77 -1.84 3.64
N ARG A 138 33.22 -1.09 4.58
CA ARG A 138 33.47 0.35 4.77
C ARG A 138 34.61 0.64 5.75
N GLY A 139 35.26 -0.38 6.31
CA GLY A 139 36.28 -0.22 7.36
C GLY A 139 35.69 0.25 8.69
N LEU A 140 34.43 -0.09 8.96
CA LEU A 140 33.70 0.24 10.19
C LEU A 140 33.61 -0.99 11.12
N GLU A 141 34.70 -1.76 11.24
CA GLU A 141 34.73 -2.97 12.05
C GLU A 141 34.53 -2.69 13.54
N LYS A 142 34.79 -1.44 13.98
CA LYS A 142 34.60 -0.97 15.35
C LYS A 142 33.16 -0.57 15.67
N VAL A 143 32.28 -0.48 14.67
CA VAL A 143 30.87 -0.20 14.86
C VAL A 143 30.16 -1.52 15.10
N GLY A 144 29.70 -1.80 16.31
CA GLY A 144 28.88 -2.96 16.65
C GLY A 144 27.51 -2.92 15.98
N TYR A 145 26.90 -4.09 15.76
CA TYR A 145 25.51 -4.20 15.28
C TYR A 145 24.68 -5.04 16.26
N VAL A 146 23.50 -4.53 16.60
CA VAL A 146 22.52 -5.22 17.45
C VAL A 146 21.13 -5.11 16.81
N SER A 147 20.42 -6.24 16.67
CA SER A 147 19.00 -6.27 16.39
C SER A 147 18.22 -6.19 17.70
N ASN A 148 17.42 -5.15 17.87
CA ASN A 148 16.58 -4.96 19.05
C ASN A 148 15.17 -4.56 18.61
N PRO A 149 14.37 -5.51 18.09
CA PRO A 149 13.05 -5.21 17.57
C PRO A 149 12.15 -4.50 18.60
N GLU A 150 11.23 -3.68 18.11
CA GLU A 150 10.15 -3.12 18.93
C GLU A 150 8.97 -4.11 19.04
N PHE A 151 8.25 -4.09 20.16
CA PHE A 151 6.98 -4.80 20.35
C PHE A 151 5.91 -3.87 20.91
N LEU A 152 5.90 -2.65 20.40
CA LEU A 152 5.02 -1.59 20.83
C LEU A 152 3.70 -1.72 20.06
N ALA A 153 2.58 -1.45 20.71
CA ALA A 153 1.30 -1.26 20.04
C ALA A 153 0.88 0.22 20.11
N GLU A 154 0.55 0.81 18.95
CA GLU A 154 -0.05 2.17 18.90
C GLU A 154 -1.21 2.32 19.91
N GLY A 155 -1.30 3.49 20.55
CA GLY A 155 -2.30 3.76 21.59
C GLY A 155 -1.97 3.21 22.99
N ARG A 156 -0.85 2.50 23.15
CA ARG A 156 -0.28 2.07 24.44
C ARG A 156 1.25 1.94 24.40
N ALA A 157 1.90 2.59 23.45
CA ALA A 157 3.32 2.42 23.12
C ALA A 157 4.24 2.79 24.29
N VAL A 158 3.89 3.88 25.00
CA VAL A 158 4.66 4.33 26.16
C VAL A 158 4.59 3.31 27.29
N GLU A 159 3.42 2.73 27.55
CA GLU A 159 3.23 1.66 28.53
C GLU A 159 4.01 0.41 28.13
N ASP A 160 3.85 -0.04 26.87
CA ASP A 160 4.55 -1.22 26.33
C ASP A 160 6.07 -1.06 26.39
N PHE A 161 6.58 0.16 26.21
CA PHE A 161 8.00 0.44 26.37
C PHE A 161 8.41 0.40 27.85
N MET A 162 7.66 1.05 28.74
CA MET A 162 8.04 1.20 30.16
C MET A 162 7.76 -0.06 30.99
N SER A 163 6.95 -0.98 30.50
CA SER A 163 6.60 -2.26 31.14
C SER A 163 6.48 -3.37 30.10
N PRO A 164 7.58 -3.73 29.41
CA PRO A 164 7.51 -4.68 28.31
C PRO A 164 7.33 -6.11 28.80
N ASP A 165 6.60 -6.93 28.04
CA ASP A 165 6.52 -8.38 28.31
C ASP A 165 7.89 -9.08 28.22
N ARG A 166 8.76 -8.54 27.37
CA ARG A 166 10.13 -9.01 27.11
C ARG A 166 10.91 -7.99 26.30
N ILE A 167 12.22 -8.03 26.42
CA ILE A 167 13.15 -7.30 25.55
C ILE A 167 13.92 -8.33 24.72
N VAL A 168 14.01 -8.16 23.41
CA VAL A 168 14.77 -9.07 22.53
C VAL A 168 16.04 -8.38 22.08
N ILE A 169 17.18 -9.05 22.25
CA ILE A 169 18.49 -8.55 21.84
C ILE A 169 19.22 -9.64 21.05
N GLY A 170 19.38 -9.40 19.76
CA GLY A 170 20.19 -10.20 18.86
C GLY A 170 21.52 -9.50 18.59
N SER A 171 22.65 -10.13 18.89
CA SER A 171 23.97 -9.54 18.63
C SER A 171 24.95 -10.54 18.01
N PHE A 172 25.96 -10.02 17.31
CA PHE A 172 27.08 -10.83 16.82
C PHE A 172 28.16 -11.03 17.89
N ALA A 173 28.35 -10.03 18.75
CA ALA A 173 29.25 -10.09 19.91
C ALA A 173 28.44 -9.89 21.20
N GLU A 174 28.76 -10.67 22.24
CA GLU A 174 28.06 -10.62 23.53
C GLU A 174 28.17 -9.23 24.16
N GLU A 175 29.37 -8.63 24.13
CA GLU A 175 29.65 -7.32 24.72
C GLU A 175 28.74 -6.19 24.21
N HIS A 176 28.42 -6.17 22.90
CA HIS A 176 27.53 -5.16 22.32
C HIS A 176 26.12 -5.35 22.82
N GLY A 177 25.68 -6.61 22.88
CA GLY A 177 24.39 -6.89 23.45
C GLY A 177 24.35 -6.51 24.93
N ASP A 178 25.40 -6.79 25.72
CA ASP A 178 25.40 -6.49 27.16
C ASP A 178 25.25 -4.98 27.39
N ARG A 179 25.94 -4.17 26.57
CA ARG A 179 25.76 -2.71 26.56
C ARG A 179 24.33 -2.28 26.25
N ILE A 180 23.66 -2.90 25.27
CA ILE A 180 22.26 -2.58 24.96
C ILE A 180 21.32 -3.05 26.07
N GLU A 181 21.61 -4.17 26.73
CA GLU A 181 20.83 -4.67 27.86
C GLU A 181 20.85 -3.68 29.04
N THR A 182 22.01 -3.06 29.35
CA THR A 182 22.10 -2.07 30.43
C THR A 182 21.23 -0.82 30.24
N LEU A 183 20.80 -0.53 28.99
CA LEU A 183 19.86 0.58 28.74
C LEU A 183 18.48 0.32 29.35
N TYR A 184 18.17 -0.96 29.60
CA TYR A 184 16.90 -1.43 30.16
C TYR A 184 17.03 -1.84 31.64
N ASP A 185 18.13 -1.49 32.30
CA ASP A 185 18.34 -1.76 33.73
C ASP A 185 17.18 -1.20 34.57
N GLY A 186 16.60 -2.04 35.41
CA GLY A 186 15.47 -1.71 36.27
C GLY A 186 14.10 -2.09 35.70
N PHE A 187 14.03 -2.62 34.49
CA PHE A 187 12.79 -3.17 33.94
C PHE A 187 12.50 -4.55 34.55
N ASP A 188 11.24 -4.78 34.94
CA ASP A 188 10.77 -6.09 35.40
C ASP A 188 10.30 -6.94 34.20
N ALA A 189 11.24 -7.23 33.30
CA ALA A 189 10.97 -7.95 32.06
C ALA A 189 12.11 -8.91 31.71
N PRO A 190 11.80 -10.13 31.21
CA PRO A 190 12.85 -11.03 30.74
C PRO A 190 13.55 -10.46 29.49
N VAL A 191 14.88 -10.53 29.49
CA VAL A 191 15.70 -10.21 28.32
C VAL A 191 16.03 -11.49 27.56
N VAL A 192 15.61 -11.57 26.30
CA VAL A 192 15.87 -12.68 25.38
C VAL A 192 17.13 -12.38 24.58
N ARG A 193 18.25 -12.95 25.04
CA ARG A 193 19.56 -12.92 24.36
C ARG A 193 19.62 -13.97 23.27
N THR A 194 19.93 -13.56 22.04
CA THR A 194 19.95 -14.48 20.90
C THR A 194 20.85 -14.01 19.76
N THR A 195 20.84 -14.74 18.65
CA THR A 195 21.51 -14.34 17.40
C THR A 195 20.70 -13.28 16.66
N VAL A 196 21.36 -12.46 15.85
CA VAL A 196 20.70 -11.43 15.02
C VAL A 196 19.56 -12.00 14.16
N PRO A 197 19.73 -13.08 13.37
CA PRO A 197 18.64 -13.63 12.56
C PRO A 197 17.46 -14.13 13.41
N SER A 198 17.75 -14.66 14.60
CA SER A 198 16.70 -15.12 15.52
C SER A 198 15.91 -13.96 16.10
N ALA A 199 16.56 -12.85 16.47
CA ALA A 199 15.87 -11.64 16.93
C ALA A 199 14.94 -11.07 15.85
N GLU A 200 15.43 -10.96 14.60
CA GLU A 200 14.63 -10.54 13.45
C GLU A 200 13.42 -11.48 13.23
N MET A 201 13.64 -12.80 13.32
CA MET A 201 12.57 -13.80 13.16
C MET A 201 11.52 -13.72 14.28
N ILE A 202 11.92 -13.48 15.52
CA ILE A 202 10.99 -13.38 16.66
C ILE A 202 9.95 -12.28 16.40
N LYS A 203 10.33 -11.14 15.82
CA LYS A 203 9.39 -10.06 15.48
C LYS A 203 8.37 -10.50 14.43
N LEU A 204 8.84 -11.05 13.31
CA LEU A 204 7.96 -11.49 12.22
C LEU A 204 7.03 -12.64 12.66
N ALA A 205 7.57 -13.63 13.38
CA ALA A 205 6.81 -14.78 13.86
C ALA A 205 5.76 -14.37 14.91
N ALA A 206 6.09 -13.45 15.82
CA ALA A 206 5.14 -12.95 16.80
C ALA A 206 3.95 -12.25 16.11
N ASN A 207 4.21 -11.30 15.20
CA ASN A 207 3.16 -10.59 14.48
C ASN A 207 2.29 -11.52 13.63
N ALA A 208 2.90 -12.49 12.94
CA ALA A 208 2.16 -13.49 12.16
C ALA A 208 1.27 -14.38 13.05
N PHE A 209 1.76 -14.77 14.23
CA PHE A 209 0.97 -15.57 15.16
C PHE A 209 -0.20 -14.78 15.77
N LEU A 210 -0.01 -13.50 16.09
CA LEU A 210 -1.09 -12.63 16.54
C LEU A 210 -2.19 -12.49 15.47
N ALA A 211 -1.80 -12.26 14.21
CA ALA A 211 -2.74 -12.25 13.09
C ALA A 211 -3.47 -13.60 12.94
N THR A 212 -2.75 -14.71 13.12
CA THR A 212 -3.33 -16.06 13.08
C THR A 212 -4.42 -16.25 14.13
N ARG A 213 -4.20 -15.80 15.37
CA ARG A 213 -5.20 -15.91 16.45
C ARG A 213 -6.47 -15.13 16.13
N ILE A 214 -6.33 -13.91 15.60
CA ILE A 214 -7.47 -13.07 15.19
C ILE A 214 -8.24 -13.74 14.06
N SER A 215 -7.57 -14.16 12.99
CA SER A 215 -8.24 -14.83 11.86
C SER A 215 -8.91 -16.13 12.30
N PHE A 216 -8.23 -16.92 13.15
CA PHE A 216 -8.79 -18.16 13.68
C PHE A 216 -10.08 -17.89 14.48
N ILE A 217 -10.08 -16.94 15.41
CA ILE A 217 -11.29 -16.68 16.20
C ILE A 217 -12.41 -16.06 15.34
N ASN A 218 -12.09 -15.27 14.31
CA ASN A 218 -13.07 -14.78 13.34
C ASN A 218 -13.74 -15.93 12.57
N GLU A 219 -12.98 -16.94 12.18
CA GLU A 219 -13.53 -18.13 11.54
C GLU A 219 -14.43 -18.93 12.51
N ILE A 220 -14.01 -19.07 13.78
CA ILE A 220 -14.86 -19.66 14.82
C ILE A 220 -16.12 -18.84 15.06
N ALA A 221 -16.06 -17.50 14.99
CA ALA A 221 -17.23 -16.63 15.09
C ALA A 221 -18.26 -16.97 14.00
N ASN A 222 -17.77 -17.15 12.78
CA ASN A 222 -18.58 -17.48 11.63
C ASN A 222 -19.27 -18.85 11.77
N VAL A 223 -18.54 -19.84 12.29
CA VAL A 223 -19.12 -21.15 12.62
C VAL A 223 -20.13 -21.03 13.75
N SER A 224 -19.83 -20.23 14.78
CA SER A 224 -20.69 -20.01 15.95
C SER A 224 -22.05 -19.46 15.55
N GLU A 225 -22.08 -18.47 14.65
CA GLU A 225 -23.32 -17.94 14.04
C GLU A 225 -24.15 -19.03 13.35
N ALA A 226 -23.51 -19.91 12.57
CA ALA A 226 -24.21 -20.94 11.80
C ALA A 226 -24.81 -22.05 12.67
N VAL A 227 -24.23 -22.31 13.85
CA VAL A 227 -24.66 -23.37 14.77
C VAL A 227 -25.41 -22.86 15.99
N GLY A 228 -25.51 -21.54 16.17
CA GLY A 228 -26.16 -20.90 17.32
C GLY A 228 -25.33 -20.92 18.61
N ALA A 229 -24.00 -20.93 18.50
CA ALA A 229 -23.10 -20.73 19.65
C ALA A 229 -22.74 -19.24 19.81
N ASP A 230 -22.32 -18.84 21.02
CA ASP A 230 -21.74 -17.52 21.27
C ASP A 230 -20.21 -17.62 21.24
N VAL A 231 -19.59 -16.90 20.31
CA VAL A 231 -18.14 -16.91 20.12
C VAL A 231 -17.36 -16.39 21.32
N GLU A 232 -17.90 -15.48 22.15
CA GLU A 232 -17.17 -15.01 23.33
C GLU A 232 -17.16 -16.06 24.44
N ASP A 233 -18.23 -16.85 24.57
CA ASP A 233 -18.22 -18.02 25.46
C ASP A 233 -17.21 -19.06 24.98
N VAL A 234 -17.13 -19.29 23.66
CA VAL A 234 -16.13 -20.17 23.06
C VAL A 234 -14.72 -19.63 23.29
N ALA A 235 -14.47 -18.34 23.01
CA ALA A 235 -13.19 -17.68 23.20
C ALA A 235 -12.75 -17.70 24.67
N ARG A 236 -13.66 -17.42 25.60
CA ARG A 236 -13.43 -17.52 27.04
C ARG A 236 -13.11 -18.96 27.46
N GLY A 237 -13.93 -19.92 27.04
CA GLY A 237 -13.72 -21.34 27.34
C GLY A 237 -12.37 -21.85 26.85
N MET A 238 -11.99 -21.50 25.61
CA MET A 238 -10.68 -21.82 25.03
C MET A 238 -9.55 -21.09 25.75
N GLY A 239 -9.72 -19.80 26.02
CA GLY A 239 -8.67 -18.94 26.58
C GLY A 239 -8.33 -19.24 28.05
N LEU A 240 -9.23 -19.89 28.80
CA LEU A 240 -8.95 -20.40 30.15
C LEU A 240 -7.88 -21.52 30.14
N ASP A 241 -7.67 -22.18 29.00
CA ASP A 241 -6.52 -23.05 28.83
C ASP A 241 -5.24 -22.20 28.75
N LYS A 242 -4.38 -22.32 29.77
CA LYS A 242 -3.13 -21.56 29.88
C LYS A 242 -2.19 -21.75 28.69
N ARG A 243 -2.35 -22.80 27.89
CA ARG A 243 -1.56 -23.03 26.67
C ARG A 243 -2.03 -22.16 25.50
N ILE A 244 -3.28 -21.72 25.53
CA ILE A 244 -3.90 -20.85 24.52
C ILE A 244 -3.85 -19.40 25.01
N GLY A 245 -4.24 -19.16 26.26
CA GLY A 245 -4.37 -17.82 26.82
C GLY A 245 -5.54 -17.02 26.24
N THR A 246 -5.92 -15.93 26.91
CA THR A 246 -7.14 -15.16 26.60
C THR A 246 -6.93 -14.04 25.59
N SER A 247 -5.70 -13.58 25.36
CA SER A 247 -5.40 -12.43 24.50
C SER A 247 -5.57 -12.74 23.01
N TYR A 248 -5.90 -11.73 22.20
CA TYR A 248 -6.06 -11.84 20.73
C TYR A 248 -7.08 -12.91 20.28
N LEU A 249 -8.08 -13.17 21.13
CA LEU A 249 -9.24 -14.03 20.83
C LEU A 249 -10.55 -13.20 20.81
N ARG A 250 -10.46 -11.90 20.54
CA ARG A 250 -11.64 -11.07 20.33
C ARG A 250 -11.99 -11.11 18.84
N PRO A 251 -13.18 -11.63 18.47
CA PRO A 251 -13.61 -11.61 17.08
C PRO A 251 -13.99 -10.19 16.65
N GLY A 252 -13.98 -9.94 15.34
CA GLY A 252 -14.36 -8.65 14.78
C GLY A 252 -14.40 -8.63 13.25
N ILE A 253 -14.14 -7.47 12.66
CA ILE A 253 -14.35 -7.17 11.23
C ILE A 253 -13.11 -7.30 10.34
N GLY A 254 -11.98 -7.81 10.86
CA GLY A 254 -10.72 -8.02 10.12
C GLY A 254 -9.70 -6.86 10.14
N TYR A 255 -8.64 -6.94 9.32
CA TYR A 255 -7.43 -6.07 9.17
C TYR A 255 -7.10 -5.79 7.64
N GLY A 256 -6.67 -4.61 7.10
CA GLY A 256 -6.73 -4.14 5.62
C GLY A 256 -5.88 -4.72 4.39
N GLY A 257 -6.06 -4.19 3.10
CA GLY A 257 -5.30 -4.35 1.76
C GLY A 257 -5.92 -3.91 0.32
N SER A 258 -5.14 -3.70 -0.83
CA SER A 258 -5.47 -3.03 -2.20
C SER A 258 -5.61 -3.85 -3.58
N CYS A 259 -6.16 -3.35 -4.77
CA CYS A 259 -6.47 -4.11 -6.08
C CYS A 259 -6.65 -3.34 -7.50
N LEU A 260 -6.85 -4.04 -8.67
CA LEU A 260 -7.12 -3.51 -10.07
C LEU A 260 -8.49 -3.91 -10.72
N VAL A 261 -9.01 -3.21 -11.75
CA VAL A 261 -10.28 -3.60 -12.46
C VAL A 261 -10.12 -4.78 -13.44
N GLY A 262 -11.15 -5.64 -13.55
CA GLY A 262 -11.13 -6.84 -14.41
C GLY A 262 -10.95 -6.64 -15.91
N SER A 263 -11.30 -5.45 -16.44
CA SER A 263 -11.04 -5.09 -17.83
C SER A 263 -9.58 -4.76 -18.11
N GLU A 264 -8.78 -4.54 -17.07
CA GLU A 264 -7.34 -4.37 -17.24
C GLU A 264 -6.73 -5.65 -17.79
N SER A 265 -5.68 -5.51 -18.60
CA SER A 265 -5.16 -6.58 -19.42
C SER A 265 -3.68 -6.78 -19.18
N VAL A 266 -3.27 -8.05 -19.20
CA VAL A 266 -1.89 -8.46 -19.08
C VAL A 266 -1.51 -9.34 -20.27
N LEU A 267 -0.25 -9.27 -20.66
CA LEU A 267 0.31 -10.21 -21.63
C LEU A 267 0.77 -11.45 -20.87
N ALA A 268 0.06 -12.56 -21.05
CA ALA A 268 0.33 -13.83 -20.39
C ALA A 268 1.10 -14.78 -21.30
N ARG A 269 1.88 -15.69 -20.71
CA ARG A 269 2.59 -16.77 -21.39
C ARG A 269 2.43 -18.08 -20.61
N ARG A 270 2.27 -19.18 -21.33
CA ARG A 270 2.27 -20.55 -20.81
C ARG A 270 2.97 -21.42 -21.83
N GLY A 271 4.15 -21.93 -21.46
CA GLY A 271 5.04 -22.60 -22.41
C GLY A 271 5.44 -21.68 -23.58
N ALA A 272 5.22 -22.13 -24.81
CA ALA A 272 5.53 -21.35 -26.02
C ALA A 272 4.41 -20.38 -26.45
N GLN A 273 3.24 -20.43 -25.81
CA GLN A 273 2.09 -19.63 -26.20
C GLN A 273 2.07 -18.31 -25.40
N THR A 274 2.04 -17.19 -26.12
CA THR A 274 1.85 -15.84 -25.56
C THR A 274 0.52 -15.29 -26.05
N TRP A 275 -0.28 -14.71 -25.14
CA TRP A 275 -1.55 -14.07 -25.50
C TRP A 275 -1.84 -12.88 -24.60
N LEU A 276 -2.61 -11.93 -25.11
CA LEU A 276 -3.16 -10.82 -24.32
C LEU A 276 -4.51 -11.26 -23.75
N THR A 277 -4.73 -11.01 -22.46
CA THR A 277 -5.99 -11.37 -21.79
C THR A 277 -6.35 -10.30 -20.76
N SER A 278 -7.66 -10.10 -20.50
CA SER A 278 -8.06 -9.31 -19.35
C SER A 278 -7.83 -10.09 -18.05
N LEU A 279 -7.70 -9.40 -16.91
CA LEU A 279 -7.58 -10.03 -15.60
C LEU A 279 -8.80 -10.90 -15.29
N GLU A 280 -10.00 -10.44 -15.66
CA GLU A 280 -11.23 -11.22 -15.54
C GLU A 280 -11.19 -12.49 -16.39
N GLN A 281 -10.77 -12.39 -17.66
CA GLN A 281 -10.67 -13.54 -18.56
C GLN A 281 -9.57 -14.52 -18.12
N LEU A 282 -8.44 -14.00 -17.64
CA LEU A 282 -7.35 -14.78 -17.11
C LEU A 282 -7.81 -15.56 -15.89
N PHE A 283 -8.44 -14.88 -14.93
CA PHE A 283 -8.99 -15.49 -13.72
C PHE A 283 -10.03 -16.56 -14.08
N ARG A 284 -11.00 -16.25 -14.95
CA ARG A 284 -12.01 -17.23 -15.38
C ARG A 284 -11.42 -18.42 -16.14
N GLY A 285 -10.35 -18.22 -16.90
CA GLY A 285 -9.66 -19.32 -17.61
C GLY A 285 -8.89 -20.25 -16.67
N LEU A 286 -8.48 -19.75 -15.49
CA LEU A 286 -7.80 -20.50 -14.45
C LEU A 286 -8.78 -21.12 -13.43
N ALA A 287 -9.85 -20.40 -13.11
CA ALA A 287 -10.90 -20.82 -12.21
C ALA A 287 -11.78 -21.85 -12.90
N GLY A 288 -11.60 -23.13 -12.56
CA GLY A 288 -12.52 -24.19 -13.00
C GLY A 288 -13.94 -24.07 -12.43
N ASP A 289 -14.16 -23.17 -11.45
CA ASP A 289 -15.43 -22.91 -10.77
C ASP A 289 -15.61 -21.41 -10.50
N GLU A 290 -16.85 -20.92 -10.56
CA GLU A 290 -17.21 -19.51 -10.35
C GLU A 290 -17.14 -19.06 -8.87
N SER A 291 -16.82 -19.96 -7.92
CA SER A 291 -16.68 -19.63 -6.50
C SER A 291 -15.25 -19.22 -6.08
N ALA A 292 -14.23 -19.51 -6.89
CA ALA A 292 -12.84 -19.27 -6.50
C ALA A 292 -12.52 -17.76 -6.39
N GLU A 293 -11.84 -17.35 -5.34
CA GLU A 293 -11.38 -15.96 -5.12
C GLU A 293 -9.84 -15.82 -5.21
N VAL A 294 -9.10 -16.92 -5.01
CA VAL A 294 -7.64 -16.99 -5.12
C VAL A 294 -7.27 -18.21 -5.96
N LEU A 295 -6.34 -18.03 -6.90
CA LEU A 295 -5.84 -19.07 -7.80
C LEU A 295 -4.31 -19.04 -7.81
N ILE A 296 -3.69 -20.21 -7.70
CA ILE A 296 -2.24 -20.39 -7.80
C ILE A 296 -1.98 -21.15 -9.11
N PRO A 297 -1.70 -20.44 -10.21
CA PRO A 297 -1.56 -21.08 -11.51
C PRO A 297 -0.22 -21.81 -11.63
N GLN A 298 -0.23 -23.05 -12.13
CA GLN A 298 1.00 -23.73 -12.55
C GLN A 298 1.38 -23.26 -13.96
N ASP A 299 2.67 -22.98 -14.20
CA ASP A 299 3.22 -22.63 -15.51
C ASP A 299 2.55 -21.42 -16.19
N LEU A 300 2.09 -20.43 -15.41
CA LEU A 300 1.64 -19.15 -15.95
C LEU A 300 2.69 -18.09 -15.68
N GLU A 301 3.04 -17.35 -16.72
CA GLU A 301 3.90 -16.18 -16.64
C GLU A 301 3.16 -14.96 -17.18
N VAL A 302 3.50 -13.78 -16.69
CA VAL A 302 3.03 -12.50 -17.26
C VAL A 302 4.21 -11.62 -17.61
N LEU A 303 4.03 -10.76 -18.62
CA LEU A 303 5.03 -9.77 -18.95
C LEU A 303 5.17 -8.80 -17.78
N SER A 304 6.38 -8.71 -17.27
CA SER A 304 6.75 -7.87 -16.13
C SER A 304 7.99 -7.05 -16.45
N TRP A 305 8.25 -6.04 -15.62
CA TRP A 305 9.35 -5.12 -15.82
C TRP A 305 10.18 -5.02 -14.55
N SER A 306 11.46 -5.36 -14.61
CA SER A 306 12.33 -5.35 -13.43
C SER A 306 12.76 -3.92 -13.09
N PRO A 307 12.40 -3.38 -11.91
CA PRO A 307 12.91 -2.07 -11.46
C PRO A 307 14.43 -2.07 -11.25
N ARG A 308 15.03 -3.26 -11.04
CA ARG A 308 16.47 -3.44 -10.83
C ARG A 308 17.26 -3.38 -12.14
N THR A 309 16.81 -4.13 -13.15
CA THR A 309 17.54 -4.27 -14.43
C THR A 309 17.01 -3.35 -15.52
N HIS A 310 15.84 -2.75 -15.33
CA HIS A 310 15.09 -1.95 -16.32
C HIS A 310 14.67 -2.74 -17.57
N GLU A 311 14.76 -4.06 -17.53
CA GLU A 311 14.37 -4.97 -18.60
C GLU A 311 12.97 -5.54 -18.37
N HIS A 312 12.28 -5.87 -19.46
CA HIS A 312 11.00 -6.59 -19.42
C HIS A 312 11.17 -8.06 -19.79
N HIS A 313 10.62 -8.94 -18.95
CA HIS A 313 10.66 -10.40 -19.10
C HIS A 313 9.29 -10.99 -18.76
N PHE A 314 9.01 -12.19 -19.25
CA PHE A 314 7.88 -12.96 -18.74
C PHE A 314 8.30 -13.62 -17.42
N MET A 315 7.55 -13.35 -16.35
CA MET A 315 7.84 -13.79 -15.00
C MET A 315 6.73 -14.69 -14.46
N PRO A 316 7.04 -15.73 -13.67
CA PRO A 316 6.04 -16.60 -13.07
C PRO A 316 5.02 -15.86 -12.19
N VAL A 317 3.75 -16.22 -12.33
CA VAL A 317 2.66 -15.71 -11.50
C VAL A 317 2.52 -16.61 -10.27
N GLY A 318 2.73 -16.04 -9.09
CA GLY A 318 2.57 -16.72 -7.80
C GLY A 318 1.11 -16.84 -7.37
N ALA A 319 0.28 -15.85 -7.69
CA ALA A 319 -1.16 -15.87 -7.41
C ALA A 319 -1.94 -14.94 -8.34
N VAL A 320 -3.20 -15.29 -8.58
CA VAL A 320 -4.22 -14.42 -9.17
C VAL A 320 -5.38 -14.37 -8.18
N THR A 321 -5.77 -13.18 -7.74
CA THR A 321 -6.89 -13.00 -6.79
C THR A 321 -7.99 -12.16 -7.41
N ARG A 322 -9.22 -12.33 -6.93
CA ARG A 322 -10.34 -11.43 -7.21
C ARG A 322 -11.17 -11.17 -5.96
N ARG A 323 -11.73 -9.98 -5.86
CA ARG A 323 -12.71 -9.62 -4.83
C ARG A 323 -13.79 -8.72 -5.41
N TRP A 324 -15.00 -8.81 -4.88
CA TRP A 324 -16.05 -7.84 -5.20
C TRP A 324 -15.66 -6.47 -4.64
N TYR A 325 -15.67 -5.46 -5.50
CA TYR A 325 -15.38 -4.07 -5.18
C TYR A 325 -16.49 -3.17 -5.69
N GLU A 326 -16.93 -2.33 -4.79
CA GLU A 326 -17.95 -1.33 -5.02
C GLU A 326 -17.37 -0.09 -4.33
N GLY A 327 -17.07 0.93 -5.11
CA GLY A 327 -16.36 2.12 -4.66
C GLY A 327 -15.85 2.94 -5.84
N GLU A 328 -14.96 3.88 -5.56
CA GLU A 328 -14.29 4.65 -6.60
C GLU A 328 -13.14 3.85 -7.21
N ILE A 329 -13.08 3.78 -8.52
CA ILE A 329 -11.89 3.34 -9.25
C ILE A 329 -11.22 4.57 -9.84
N LEU A 330 -9.93 4.70 -9.66
CA LEU A 330 -9.15 5.75 -10.29
C LEU A 330 -8.80 5.34 -11.72
N GLU A 331 -9.21 6.16 -12.68
CA GLU A 331 -8.70 6.14 -14.05
C GLU A 331 -7.44 7.00 -14.10
N VAL A 332 -6.28 6.34 -13.99
CA VAL A 332 -4.97 6.98 -14.17
C VAL A 332 -4.72 7.11 -15.67
N ARG A 333 -4.73 8.33 -16.21
CA ARG A 333 -4.45 8.63 -17.62
C ARG A 333 -3.05 9.20 -17.79
N THR A 334 -2.45 8.90 -18.92
CA THR A 334 -1.10 9.36 -19.28
C THR A 334 -1.08 10.14 -20.58
N LYS A 335 0.00 10.89 -20.83
CA LYS A 335 0.18 11.76 -22.01
C LYS A 335 0.06 11.03 -23.35
N MET A 336 0.32 9.73 -23.39
CA MET A 336 0.15 8.89 -24.57
C MET A 336 -1.25 8.28 -24.71
N GLY A 337 -2.23 8.76 -23.94
CA GLY A 337 -3.60 8.25 -23.93
C GLY A 337 -3.74 6.85 -23.35
N ARG A 338 -2.70 6.33 -22.64
CA ARG A 338 -2.82 5.08 -21.88
C ARG A 338 -3.60 5.33 -20.61
N ARG A 339 -4.33 4.30 -20.18
CA ARG A 339 -5.10 4.34 -18.95
C ARG A 339 -4.98 3.03 -18.17
N VAL A 340 -5.08 3.13 -16.85
CA VAL A 340 -5.27 2.00 -15.94
C VAL A 340 -6.40 2.35 -14.98
N LEU A 341 -7.31 1.40 -14.77
CA LEU A 341 -8.37 1.47 -13.79
C LEU A 341 -8.01 0.63 -12.56
N CYS A 342 -7.88 1.30 -11.41
CA CYS A 342 -7.37 0.69 -10.18
C CYS A 342 -8.07 1.24 -8.93
N THR A 343 -7.96 0.53 -7.79
CA THR A 343 -8.41 1.08 -6.51
C THR A 343 -7.47 2.23 -6.07
N PRO A 344 -7.94 3.20 -5.26
CA PRO A 344 -7.14 4.37 -4.89
C PRO A 344 -5.79 4.02 -4.23
N ASP A 345 -5.79 2.96 -3.43
CA ASP A 345 -4.66 2.37 -2.72
C ASP A 345 -3.78 1.45 -3.60
N HIS A 346 -4.02 1.39 -4.91
CA HIS A 346 -3.24 0.53 -5.80
C HIS A 346 -1.84 1.12 -6.06
N PRO A 347 -0.75 0.38 -5.80
CA PRO A 347 0.59 0.90 -5.94
C PRO A 347 1.06 1.00 -7.41
N PHE A 348 1.70 2.12 -7.74
CA PHE A 348 2.37 2.39 -9.00
C PHE A 348 3.86 2.62 -8.78
N VAL A 349 4.68 2.11 -9.71
CA VAL A 349 6.09 2.49 -9.78
C VAL A 349 6.20 3.83 -10.50
N VAL A 350 6.87 4.79 -9.87
CA VAL A 350 6.98 6.17 -10.33
C VAL A 350 8.45 6.60 -10.38
N ALA A 351 8.81 7.34 -11.43
CA ALA A 351 10.09 8.01 -11.57
C ALA A 351 9.92 9.54 -11.39
N PRO A 352 9.88 10.08 -10.16
CA PRO A 352 9.72 11.51 -9.93
C PRO A 352 10.89 12.27 -10.57
N HIS A 353 10.60 13.20 -11.48
CA HIS A 353 11.62 13.99 -12.20
C HIS A 353 12.75 13.17 -12.89
N ALA A 354 12.50 11.91 -13.28
CA ALA A 354 13.52 10.99 -13.80
C ALA A 354 14.69 10.69 -12.81
N SER A 355 14.39 10.73 -11.51
CA SER A 355 15.27 10.28 -10.41
C SER A 355 14.98 8.81 -10.01
N ALA A 356 15.42 8.37 -8.83
CA ALA A 356 15.24 6.98 -8.37
C ALA A 356 13.76 6.56 -8.38
N LEU A 357 13.50 5.28 -8.73
CA LEU A 357 12.15 4.73 -8.75
C LEU A 357 11.61 4.64 -7.32
N ILE A 358 10.39 5.12 -7.11
CA ILE A 358 9.64 5.00 -5.85
C ILE A 358 8.29 4.35 -6.14
N THR A 359 7.61 3.88 -5.09
CA THR A 359 6.21 3.45 -5.17
C THR A 359 5.31 4.56 -4.65
N LYS A 360 4.20 4.83 -5.35
CA LYS A 360 3.12 5.71 -4.88
C LYS A 360 1.79 5.00 -5.02
N GLU A 361 0.83 5.32 -4.17
CA GLU A 361 -0.55 4.90 -4.37
C GLU A 361 -1.18 5.66 -5.54
N ALA A 362 -2.20 5.07 -6.16
CA ALA A 362 -2.90 5.67 -7.29
C ALA A 362 -3.52 7.03 -6.92
N SER A 363 -4.01 7.19 -5.68
CA SER A 363 -4.55 8.45 -5.15
C SER A 363 -3.51 9.56 -5.01
N ASP A 364 -2.24 9.19 -4.85
CA ASP A 364 -1.13 10.14 -4.66
C ASP A 364 -0.41 10.49 -5.97
N LEU A 365 -0.88 9.94 -7.10
CA LEU A 365 -0.34 10.26 -8.42
C LEU A 365 -0.75 11.67 -8.87
N SER A 366 0.25 12.47 -9.23
CA SER A 366 0.07 13.82 -9.76
C SER A 366 0.59 13.95 -11.20
N GLU A 367 0.34 15.09 -11.85
CA GLU A 367 0.87 15.36 -13.20
C GLU A 367 2.41 15.45 -13.28
N ASP A 368 3.10 15.51 -12.13
CA ASP A 368 4.56 15.50 -12.05
C ASP A 368 5.15 14.08 -12.11
N ASP A 369 4.30 13.06 -11.96
CA ASP A 369 4.69 11.66 -11.90
C ASP A 369 4.87 11.05 -13.30
N TRP A 370 5.92 10.23 -13.44
CA TRP A 370 6.26 9.52 -14.66
C TRP A 370 6.24 8.02 -14.40
N LEU A 371 5.41 7.31 -15.16
CA LEU A 371 5.23 5.86 -15.04
C LEU A 371 6.10 5.12 -16.06
N PRO A 372 6.76 4.01 -15.69
CA PRO A 372 7.41 3.14 -16.66
C PRO A 372 6.41 2.58 -17.67
N LEU A 373 6.85 2.59 -18.93
CA LEU A 373 6.09 2.19 -20.10
C LEU A 373 6.87 1.17 -20.92
N VAL A 374 6.35 -0.05 -21.01
CA VAL A 374 6.85 -1.08 -21.92
C VAL A 374 6.09 -0.97 -23.25
N HIS A 375 6.79 -0.52 -24.30
CA HIS A 375 6.21 -0.32 -25.64
C HIS A 375 6.84 -1.20 -26.73
N SER A 376 7.76 -2.08 -26.37
CA SER A 376 8.41 -3.06 -27.25
C SER A 376 8.29 -4.44 -26.62
N GLY A 377 7.92 -5.46 -27.39
CA GLY A 377 7.89 -6.84 -26.91
C GLY A 377 9.29 -7.34 -26.52
N PRO A 378 9.40 -8.50 -25.83
CA PRO A 378 10.68 -9.15 -25.64
C PRO A 378 11.33 -9.44 -27.01
N PRO A 379 12.66 -9.42 -27.12
CA PRO A 379 13.35 -9.62 -28.39
C PRO A 379 12.94 -10.96 -29.02
N ALA A 380 12.16 -10.90 -30.10
CA ALA A 380 11.91 -12.07 -30.93
C ALA A 380 13.18 -12.40 -31.74
N PRO A 381 13.52 -13.68 -31.99
CA PRO A 381 14.65 -14.08 -32.84
C PRO A 381 14.59 -13.49 -34.26
N HIS A 382 13.42 -12.99 -34.67
CA HIS A 382 13.21 -12.23 -35.89
C HIS A 382 12.65 -10.86 -35.52
N ALA A 383 13.55 -9.88 -35.41
CA ALA A 383 13.19 -8.50 -35.18
C ALA A 383 12.27 -8.01 -36.31
N VAL A 384 10.97 -7.87 -36.02
CA VAL A 384 10.04 -7.13 -36.86
C VAL A 384 10.41 -5.66 -36.76
N ARG A 385 10.61 -4.99 -37.91
CA ARG A 385 11.01 -3.58 -38.01
C ARG A 385 10.12 -2.72 -37.09
N THR A 386 10.72 -2.03 -36.13
CA THR A 386 10.04 -1.06 -35.23
C THR A 386 9.77 0.30 -35.91
N THR A 387 9.87 0.36 -37.24
CA THR A 387 9.44 1.49 -38.05
C THR A 387 8.23 1.05 -38.86
N LEU A 388 7.07 1.61 -38.54
CA LEU A 388 5.86 1.46 -39.36
C LEU A 388 6.06 2.30 -40.63
N ASP A 389 6.38 1.64 -41.74
CA ASP A 389 6.32 2.26 -43.05
C ASP A 389 4.94 1.95 -43.65
N LEU A 390 4.01 2.88 -43.42
CA LEU A 390 2.64 2.75 -43.92
C LEU A 390 2.59 2.51 -45.43
N LEU A 391 3.61 2.94 -46.18
CA LEU A 391 3.67 2.74 -47.64
C LEU A 391 4.02 1.30 -48.00
N GLU A 392 5.02 0.73 -47.31
CA GLU A 392 5.41 -0.69 -47.46
C GLU A 392 4.23 -1.62 -47.08
N ASP A 393 3.45 -1.24 -46.06
CA ASP A 393 2.24 -1.97 -45.65
C ASP A 393 1.08 -1.82 -46.65
N PHE A 394 0.87 -0.64 -47.26
CA PHE A 394 -0.17 -0.45 -48.29
C PHE A 394 0.08 -1.29 -49.54
N GLU A 395 1.35 -1.34 -50.00
CA GLU A 395 1.75 -2.20 -51.12
C GLU A 395 1.46 -3.68 -50.83
N SER A 396 1.71 -4.13 -49.59
CA SER A 396 1.42 -5.51 -49.17
C SER A 396 -0.08 -5.87 -49.21
N CYS A 397 -0.96 -4.86 -49.14
CA CYS A 397 -2.41 -4.99 -49.24
C CYS A 397 -2.95 -4.81 -50.67
N GLY A 398 -2.08 -4.67 -51.67
CA GLY A 398 -2.46 -4.47 -53.07
C GLY A 398 -2.98 -3.07 -53.40
N LEU A 399 -2.70 -2.07 -52.56
CA LEU A 399 -3.00 -0.66 -52.83
C LEU A 399 -1.76 0.01 -53.42
N GLU A 400 -1.95 0.80 -54.48
CA GLU A 400 -0.87 1.59 -55.09
C GLU A 400 -0.87 3.04 -54.56
N ASP A 401 0.23 3.78 -54.75
CA ASP A 401 0.35 5.21 -54.40
C ASP A 401 -0.76 6.11 -54.98
N ALA A 402 -1.41 5.64 -56.04
CA ALA A 402 -2.55 6.31 -56.67
C ALA A 402 -3.86 6.17 -55.89
N ASP A 403 -3.98 5.13 -55.05
CA ASP A 403 -5.18 4.78 -54.27
C ASP A 403 -5.20 5.45 -52.90
N VAL A 404 -4.05 5.93 -52.43
CA VAL A 404 -3.90 6.58 -51.12
C VAL A 404 -4.14 8.08 -51.23
N ILE A 405 -5.15 8.59 -50.51
CA ILE A 405 -5.44 10.03 -50.42
C ILE A 405 -4.79 10.62 -49.16
N VAL A 406 -3.89 11.58 -49.35
CA VAL A 406 -3.23 12.37 -48.31
C VAL A 406 -3.88 13.75 -48.22
N ARG A 407 -4.24 14.20 -47.01
CA ARG A 407 -4.71 15.57 -46.79
C ARG A 407 -3.62 16.45 -46.18
N ARG A 408 -3.44 17.65 -46.74
CA ARG A 408 -2.52 18.69 -46.26
C ARG A 408 -3.27 19.94 -45.88
N ASP A 409 -2.60 20.78 -45.11
CA ASP A 409 -3.12 22.08 -44.74
C ASP A 409 -3.28 22.95 -46.01
N ARG A 410 -4.42 23.64 -46.10
CA ARG A 410 -4.76 24.44 -47.27
C ARG A 410 -3.85 25.66 -47.40
N SER A 411 -3.31 26.19 -46.29
CA SER A 411 -2.37 27.31 -46.35
C SER A 411 -1.03 26.91 -46.95
N GLU A 412 -0.55 25.69 -46.67
CA GLU A 412 0.66 25.14 -47.29
C GLU A 412 0.49 24.98 -48.81
N LEU A 413 -0.64 24.43 -49.25
CA LEU A 413 -0.93 24.24 -50.67
C LEU A 413 -1.21 25.56 -51.39
N ALA A 414 -1.86 26.52 -50.72
CA ALA A 414 -2.08 27.86 -51.24
C ALA A 414 -0.75 28.61 -51.46
N ALA A 415 0.26 28.40 -50.60
CA ALA A 415 1.58 28.99 -50.76
C ALA A 415 2.34 28.45 -51.99
N ILE A 416 2.14 27.18 -52.35
CA ILE A 416 2.66 26.61 -53.61
C ILE A 416 1.89 27.16 -54.82
N GLY A 417 0.58 27.34 -54.66
CA GLY A 417 -0.32 27.92 -55.65
C GLY A 417 -0.59 27.01 -56.85
N ALA A 418 -1.69 27.27 -57.57
CA ALA A 418 -2.13 26.39 -58.66
C ALA A 418 -1.11 26.27 -59.80
N ARG A 419 -0.31 27.32 -60.02
CA ARG A 419 0.79 27.31 -61.00
C ARG A 419 1.95 26.42 -60.54
N GLY A 420 2.37 26.54 -59.27
CA GLY A 420 3.43 25.71 -58.70
C GLY A 420 3.04 24.23 -58.64
N ILE A 421 1.78 23.93 -58.34
CA ILE A 421 1.27 22.55 -58.35
C ILE A 421 1.34 21.96 -59.76
N ARG A 422 0.90 22.70 -60.79
CA ARG A 422 0.94 22.23 -62.19
C ARG A 422 2.35 22.08 -62.74
N SER A 423 3.29 22.92 -62.31
CA SER A 423 4.69 22.81 -62.74
C SER A 423 5.37 21.54 -62.23
N ASN A 424 4.96 21.06 -61.05
CA ASN A 424 5.50 19.84 -60.43
C ASN A 424 4.63 18.59 -60.72
N LEU A 425 3.39 18.78 -61.14
CA LEU A 425 2.46 17.72 -61.57
C LEU A 425 1.98 18.01 -63.02
N PRO A 426 2.81 17.73 -64.05
CA PRO A 426 2.51 18.11 -65.44
C PRO A 426 1.21 17.50 -65.98
N GLU A 427 0.84 16.32 -65.47
CA GLU A 427 -0.37 15.60 -65.85
C GLU A 427 -1.65 16.13 -65.17
N SER A 428 -1.53 17.03 -64.17
CA SER A 428 -2.67 17.58 -63.45
C SER A 428 -3.41 18.65 -64.26
N SER A 429 -4.72 18.46 -64.45
CA SER A 429 -5.57 19.49 -65.06
C SER A 429 -5.60 20.78 -64.23
N PRO A 430 -5.87 21.95 -64.85
CA PRO A 430 -6.05 23.21 -64.11
C PRO A 430 -7.09 23.09 -62.99
N THR A 431 -8.17 22.35 -63.25
CA THR A 431 -9.24 22.09 -62.29
C THR A 431 -8.73 21.24 -61.12
N ARG A 432 -7.91 20.21 -61.38
CA ARG A 432 -7.34 19.35 -60.33
C ARG A 432 -6.40 20.12 -59.40
N ALA A 433 -5.60 21.04 -59.93
CA ALA A 433 -4.70 21.87 -59.11
C ALA A 433 -5.48 22.79 -58.14
N TRP A 434 -6.59 23.38 -58.61
CA TRP A 434 -7.48 24.18 -57.74
C TRP A 434 -8.26 23.31 -56.74
N ASP A 435 -8.67 22.11 -57.15
CA ASP A 435 -9.35 21.17 -56.27
C ASP A 435 -8.44 20.66 -55.15
N ILE A 436 -7.16 20.42 -55.44
CA ILE A 436 -6.13 20.10 -54.45
C ILE A 436 -6.02 21.22 -53.41
N ILE A 437 -5.89 22.48 -53.83
CA ILE A 437 -5.78 23.64 -52.91
C ILE A 437 -7.05 23.80 -52.07
N ARG A 438 -8.22 23.66 -52.70
CA ARG A 438 -9.51 23.85 -52.04
C ARG A 438 -9.83 22.72 -51.05
N SER A 439 -9.62 21.47 -51.44
CA SER A 439 -9.97 20.31 -50.62
C SER A 439 -8.89 19.97 -49.60
N GLY A 440 -7.63 20.31 -49.90
CA GLY A 440 -6.46 19.82 -49.18
C GLY A 440 -6.07 18.39 -49.55
N ALA A 441 -6.81 17.70 -50.43
CA ALA A 441 -6.66 16.27 -50.70
C ALA A 441 -5.84 16.02 -51.97
N LEU A 442 -4.77 15.24 -51.83
CA LEU A 442 -3.86 14.80 -52.88
C LEU A 442 -3.80 13.27 -52.88
N ARG A 443 -3.46 12.66 -54.01
CA ARG A 443 -2.94 11.30 -54.00
C ARG A 443 -1.52 11.29 -53.44
N LEU A 444 -1.09 10.20 -52.84
CA LEU A 444 0.26 10.10 -52.28
C LEU A 444 1.35 10.36 -53.33
N ARG A 445 1.17 9.88 -54.56
CA ARG A 445 2.06 10.23 -55.69
C ARG A 445 2.11 11.74 -55.97
N GLU A 446 0.98 12.43 -55.86
CA GLU A 446 0.88 13.88 -56.09
C GLU A 446 1.56 14.64 -54.94
N HIS A 447 1.41 14.15 -53.72
CA HIS A 447 2.08 14.67 -52.53
C HIS A 447 3.61 14.53 -52.62
N THR A 448 4.09 13.35 -53.02
CA THR A 448 5.53 13.06 -53.19
C THR A 448 6.16 13.89 -54.31
N ALA A 449 5.49 14.00 -55.47
CA ALA A 449 5.99 14.78 -56.60
C ALA A 449 6.01 16.30 -56.34
N LEU A 450 5.20 16.80 -55.38
CA LEU A 450 5.30 18.17 -54.89
C LEU A 450 6.47 18.38 -53.89
N GLY A 451 7.28 17.34 -53.63
CA GLY A 451 8.39 17.39 -52.68
C GLY A 451 7.93 17.59 -51.23
N LEU A 452 6.65 17.31 -50.94
CA LEU A 452 6.10 17.48 -49.61
C LEU A 452 6.56 16.32 -48.73
N GLN A 453 7.12 16.63 -47.56
CA GLN A 453 7.59 15.58 -46.66
C GLN A 453 6.41 14.75 -46.12
N THR A 454 6.52 13.43 -46.26
CA THR A 454 5.74 12.47 -45.49
C THR A 454 6.21 12.52 -44.04
N LYS A 455 5.29 12.75 -43.10
CA LYS A 455 5.63 12.80 -41.68
C LYS A 455 6.08 11.40 -41.27
N ARG A 456 7.34 11.23 -40.88
CA ARG A 456 7.74 10.08 -40.08
C ARG A 456 6.99 10.17 -38.75
N ILE A 457 6.09 9.23 -38.50
CA ILE A 457 5.33 9.17 -37.26
C ILE A 457 6.23 8.46 -36.24
N ALA A 458 6.90 9.25 -35.40
CA ALA A 458 7.51 8.73 -34.18
C ALA A 458 6.46 8.84 -33.05
N PRO A 459 6.34 7.83 -32.16
CA PRO A 459 5.53 7.99 -30.97
C PRO A 459 6.09 9.17 -30.16
N THR A 460 5.26 10.17 -29.91
CA THR A 460 5.59 11.35 -29.09
C THR A 460 4.84 11.24 -27.77
N GLY A 461 5.42 11.73 -26.68
CA GLY A 461 4.75 11.79 -25.36
C GLY A 461 5.36 10.97 -24.23
N TYR A 462 6.42 10.20 -24.50
CA TYR A 462 7.26 9.54 -23.48
C TYR A 462 8.70 10.08 -23.54
N LYS A 463 9.46 9.89 -22.46
CA LYS A 463 10.90 10.13 -22.38
C LYS A 463 11.62 8.81 -22.21
N ARG A 464 12.90 8.72 -22.61
CA ARG A 464 13.75 7.61 -22.17
C ARG A 464 14.70 8.09 -21.10
N ASP A 465 14.82 7.31 -20.03
CA ASP A 465 15.85 7.54 -19.02
C ASP A 465 17.22 7.10 -19.53
N SER A 466 18.27 7.33 -18.73
CA SER A 466 19.66 6.97 -19.05
C SER A 466 19.90 5.46 -19.16
N ARG A 467 18.96 4.62 -18.68
CA ARG A 467 19.02 3.16 -18.69
C ARG A 467 18.15 2.55 -19.80
N GLY A 468 17.48 3.38 -20.59
CA GLY A 468 16.68 2.96 -21.74
C GLY A 468 15.20 2.69 -21.44
N THR A 469 14.74 2.89 -20.20
CA THR A 469 13.32 2.78 -19.83
C THR A 469 12.54 3.90 -20.47
N SER A 470 11.45 3.56 -21.14
CA SER A 470 10.49 4.56 -21.59
C SER A 470 9.58 4.94 -20.43
N LEU A 471 9.46 6.24 -20.16
CA LEU A 471 8.67 6.83 -19.09
C LEU A 471 7.58 7.70 -19.69
N VAL A 472 6.33 7.54 -19.24
CA VAL A 472 5.20 8.34 -19.69
C VAL A 472 4.62 9.16 -18.54
N ARG A 473 4.36 10.43 -18.79
CA ARG A 473 3.83 11.34 -17.76
C ARG A 473 2.36 11.05 -17.47
N VAL A 474 1.97 11.05 -16.20
CA VAL A 474 0.58 11.12 -15.78
C VAL A 474 -0.01 12.46 -16.25
N THR A 475 -1.27 12.45 -16.66
CA THR A 475 -2.01 13.67 -17.08
C THR A 475 -3.23 13.92 -16.24
N SER A 476 -3.83 12.87 -15.68
CA SER A 476 -4.97 13.00 -14.78
C SER A 476 -5.18 11.70 -14.05
N THR A 477 -5.60 11.79 -12.79
CA THR A 477 -6.16 10.69 -12.02
C THR A 477 -7.61 11.08 -11.77
N THR A 478 -8.56 10.32 -12.30
CA THR A 478 -9.98 10.67 -12.22
C THR A 478 -10.76 9.50 -11.69
N GLY A 479 -11.43 9.71 -10.55
CA GLY A 479 -12.30 8.72 -9.97
C GLY A 479 -13.57 8.50 -10.78
N VAL A 480 -13.93 7.24 -10.97
CA VAL A 480 -15.18 6.80 -11.57
C VAL A 480 -15.87 5.80 -10.63
N PRO A 481 -17.18 5.96 -10.37
CA PRO A 481 -17.92 4.94 -9.63
C PRO A 481 -17.83 3.60 -10.34
N PHE A 482 -17.48 2.56 -9.59
CA PHE A 482 -17.31 1.21 -10.11
C PHE A 482 -18.02 0.20 -9.23
N ARG A 483 -18.63 -0.79 -9.87
CA ARG A 483 -19.26 -1.94 -9.25
C ARG A 483 -18.91 -3.18 -10.05
N GLY A 484 -18.11 -4.06 -9.45
CA GLY A 484 -17.72 -5.31 -10.10
C GLY A 484 -16.56 -5.98 -9.39
N TYR A 485 -16.04 -7.05 -9.97
CA TYR A 485 -14.83 -7.67 -9.44
C TYR A 485 -13.59 -6.83 -9.78
N VAL A 486 -12.74 -6.64 -8.77
CA VAL A 486 -11.35 -6.22 -8.92
C VAL A 486 -10.44 -7.41 -8.70
N TYR A 487 -9.27 -7.38 -9.31
CA TYR A 487 -8.34 -8.48 -9.44
C TYR A 487 -6.95 -8.01 -9.02
N SER A 488 -6.12 -8.94 -8.57
CA SER A 488 -4.70 -8.67 -8.34
C SER A 488 -3.87 -9.86 -8.83
N LEU A 489 -2.63 -9.56 -9.21
CA LEU A 489 -1.63 -10.54 -9.64
C LEU A 489 -0.43 -10.41 -8.71
N GLU A 490 0.09 -11.54 -8.26
CA GLU A 490 1.35 -11.63 -7.52
C GLU A 490 2.41 -12.18 -8.47
N VAL A 491 3.42 -11.37 -8.80
CA VAL A 491 4.58 -11.79 -9.61
C VAL A 491 5.84 -11.77 -8.73
N PRO A 492 6.19 -12.83 -7.99
CA PRO A 492 7.14 -12.75 -6.87
C PRO A 492 8.56 -12.25 -7.20
N GLU A 493 9.03 -12.38 -8.45
CA GLU A 493 10.43 -12.07 -8.79
C GLU A 493 10.68 -10.59 -9.13
N THR A 494 9.69 -9.93 -9.71
CA THR A 494 9.76 -8.53 -10.16
C THR A 494 8.75 -7.65 -9.50
N GLU A 495 7.62 -8.26 -9.14
CA GLU A 495 6.47 -7.75 -8.37
C GLU A 495 5.75 -6.57 -9.00
N THR A 496 6.33 -6.06 -10.06
CA THR A 496 5.61 -5.40 -11.11
C THR A 496 5.06 -6.40 -12.12
N PHE A 497 4.03 -5.94 -12.82
CA PHE A 497 3.61 -6.52 -14.09
C PHE A 497 3.18 -5.41 -15.04
N VAL A 498 3.19 -5.74 -16.33
CA VAL A 498 2.78 -4.82 -17.39
C VAL A 498 1.28 -5.00 -17.63
N THR A 499 0.53 -3.96 -17.31
CA THR A 499 -0.92 -3.89 -17.49
C THR A 499 -1.30 -3.13 -18.78
N THR A 500 -2.58 -2.82 -18.94
CA THR A 500 -3.17 -2.23 -20.15
C THR A 500 -2.37 -1.06 -20.67
N GLY A 501 -2.11 -1.09 -21.98
CA GLY A 501 -1.39 -0.01 -22.64
C GLY A 501 0.12 0.02 -22.37
N GLY A 502 0.67 -1.04 -21.75
CA GLY A 502 2.09 -1.18 -21.51
C GLY A 502 2.57 -0.52 -20.22
N LEU A 503 1.65 -0.10 -19.34
CA LEU A 503 1.98 0.56 -18.08
C LEU A 503 2.44 -0.45 -17.04
N VAL A 504 3.44 -0.09 -16.24
CA VAL A 504 3.95 -0.92 -15.16
C VAL A 504 3.26 -0.54 -13.84
N VAL A 505 2.70 -1.55 -13.15
CA VAL A 505 1.98 -1.43 -11.87
C VAL A 505 2.53 -2.44 -10.85
N HIS A 506 1.98 -2.48 -9.64
CA HIS A 506 2.57 -3.20 -8.51
C HIS A 506 1.61 -4.17 -7.74
N ASN A 507 2.10 -5.25 -7.11
CA ASN A 507 1.39 -6.20 -6.19
C ASN A 507 0.84 -5.57 -4.86
N CYS A 508 0.00 -6.30 -4.08
CA CYS A 508 -0.73 -5.86 -2.86
C CYS A 508 -0.72 -6.89 -1.67
N PHE A 509 -0.34 -6.55 -0.41
CA PHE A 509 -0.70 -7.24 0.89
C PHE A 509 -0.12 -6.55 2.18
N PRO A 510 -0.57 -6.85 3.44
CA PRO A 510 -0.05 -6.20 4.67
C PRO A 510 1.38 -6.65 5.04
N LYS A 511 2.21 -5.68 5.44
CA LYS A 511 3.68 -5.79 5.30
C LYS A 511 4.37 -6.93 6.05
N ASP A 512 4.11 -7.15 7.34
CA ASP A 512 4.92 -8.08 8.14
C ASP A 512 4.57 -9.55 7.87
N VAL A 513 3.28 -9.83 7.74
CA VAL A 513 2.76 -11.17 7.39
C VAL A 513 3.21 -11.54 5.97
N SER A 514 3.28 -10.53 5.09
CA SER A 514 3.81 -10.67 3.75
C SER A 514 5.32 -10.88 3.74
N PHE A 515 6.10 -10.16 4.57
CA PHE A 515 7.54 -10.39 4.71
C PHE A 515 7.84 -11.82 5.14
N LEU A 516 7.07 -12.38 6.07
CA LEU A 516 7.24 -13.77 6.49
C LEU A 516 6.85 -14.76 5.38
N LYS A 517 5.75 -14.51 4.66
CA LYS A 517 5.32 -15.31 3.51
C LYS A 517 6.40 -15.30 2.40
N LEU A 518 6.95 -14.13 2.09
CA LEU A 518 7.98 -13.95 1.07
C LEU A 518 9.32 -14.56 1.49
N LEU A 519 9.75 -14.36 2.74
CA LEU A 519 10.95 -15.00 3.29
C LEU A 519 10.87 -16.52 3.18
N ALA A 520 9.72 -17.09 3.56
CA ALA A 520 9.45 -18.51 3.42
C ALA A 520 9.53 -18.94 1.93
N GLY A 521 8.83 -18.23 1.05
CA GLY A 521 8.82 -18.50 -0.40
C GLY A 521 10.23 -18.46 -1.03
N ASN A 522 11.01 -17.42 -0.72
CA ASN A 522 12.39 -17.23 -1.19
C ASN A 522 13.35 -18.31 -0.67
N SER A 523 13.03 -18.93 0.47
CA SER A 523 13.77 -20.07 1.03
C SER A 523 13.29 -21.42 0.47
N GLY A 524 12.34 -21.43 -0.46
CA GLY A 524 11.73 -22.63 -1.04
C GLY A 524 10.66 -23.29 -0.14
N TYR A 525 10.21 -22.61 0.92
CA TYR A 525 9.19 -23.11 1.85
C TYR A 525 7.85 -22.42 1.65
N HIS A 526 6.79 -23.17 1.34
CA HIS A 526 5.45 -22.60 1.19
C HIS A 526 4.71 -22.53 2.53
N PHE A 527 4.49 -21.31 3.04
CA PHE A 527 3.83 -21.08 4.33
C PHE A 527 2.30 -21.11 4.20
N GLN A 528 1.71 -22.31 4.27
CA GLN A 528 0.26 -22.53 4.10
C GLN A 528 -0.60 -21.79 5.13
N LEU A 529 -0.23 -21.87 6.42
CA LEU A 529 -1.02 -21.28 7.52
C LEU A 529 -1.17 -19.77 7.37
N VAL A 530 -0.07 -19.05 7.13
CA VAL A 530 -0.06 -17.60 6.95
C VAL A 530 -0.92 -17.18 5.75
N SER A 531 -0.93 -17.97 4.68
CA SER A 531 -1.76 -17.70 3.50
C SER A 531 -3.26 -17.79 3.83
N ALA A 532 -3.68 -18.82 4.56
CA ALA A 532 -5.07 -18.97 5.01
C ALA A 532 -5.50 -17.84 5.96
N VAL A 533 -4.59 -17.40 6.84
CA VAL A 533 -4.83 -16.31 7.79
C VAL A 533 -5.18 -15.00 7.08
N ILE A 534 -4.47 -14.68 6.00
CA ILE A 534 -4.75 -13.53 5.15
C ILE A 534 -6.13 -13.65 4.48
N GLU A 535 -6.42 -14.81 3.90
CA GLU A 535 -7.68 -15.05 3.18
C GLU A 535 -8.92 -14.93 4.09
N VAL A 536 -8.90 -15.60 5.24
CA VAL A 536 -10.00 -15.55 6.22
C VAL A 536 -10.31 -14.11 6.63
N ASN A 537 -9.26 -13.32 6.83
CA ASN A 537 -9.40 -11.96 7.26
C ASN A 537 -10.03 -11.04 6.19
N ASP A 538 -9.68 -11.21 4.91
CA ASP A 538 -10.27 -10.42 3.83
C ASP A 538 -11.75 -10.72 3.62
N LEU A 539 -12.16 -11.96 3.87
CA LEU A 539 -13.57 -12.37 3.85
C LEU A 539 -14.34 -11.76 5.03
N GLN A 540 -13.72 -11.62 6.19
CA GLN A 540 -14.37 -11.12 7.41
C GLN A 540 -14.95 -9.71 7.23
N LYS A 541 -14.23 -8.82 6.53
CA LYS A 541 -14.67 -7.43 6.25
C LYS A 541 -16.01 -7.36 5.50
N ARG A 542 -16.37 -8.40 4.74
CA ARG A 542 -17.61 -8.42 3.93
C ARG A 542 -18.85 -8.73 4.78
N ARG A 543 -18.69 -9.35 5.94
CA ARG A 543 -19.82 -9.86 6.72
C ARG A 543 -20.72 -8.77 7.29
N VAL A 544 -20.16 -7.63 7.70
CA VAL A 544 -20.93 -6.49 8.22
C VAL A 544 -21.96 -6.01 7.20
N VAL A 545 -21.54 -5.88 5.93
CA VAL A 545 -22.42 -5.45 4.84
C VAL A 545 -23.53 -6.47 4.62
N ASN A 546 -23.23 -7.77 4.69
CA ASN A 546 -24.23 -8.83 4.58
C ASN A 546 -25.26 -8.77 5.72
N LYS A 547 -24.81 -8.60 6.97
CA LYS A 547 -25.71 -8.42 8.14
C LYS A 547 -26.64 -7.23 7.95
N LEU A 548 -26.12 -6.10 7.48
CA LEU A 548 -26.94 -4.91 7.18
C LEU A 548 -27.97 -5.20 6.08
N LYS A 549 -27.59 -5.92 5.02
CA LYS A 549 -28.50 -6.32 3.93
C LYS A 549 -29.58 -7.29 4.40
N GLU A 550 -29.25 -8.25 5.24
CA GLU A 550 -30.22 -9.19 5.80
C GLU A 550 -31.30 -8.47 6.63
N ARG A 551 -30.92 -7.42 7.35
CA ARG A 551 -31.85 -6.66 8.22
C ARG A 551 -32.58 -5.53 7.50
N LEU A 552 -31.92 -4.78 6.62
CA LEU A 552 -32.47 -3.59 5.96
C LEU A 552 -32.94 -3.84 4.52
N GLY A 553 -32.59 -4.99 3.95
CA GLY A 553 -32.76 -5.28 2.52
C GLY A 553 -31.79 -4.45 1.68
N SER A 554 -32.32 -3.65 0.76
CA SER A 554 -31.51 -2.75 -0.06
C SER A 554 -30.93 -1.60 0.77
N LEU A 555 -29.62 -1.37 0.64
CA LEU A 555 -28.92 -0.25 1.30
C LEU A 555 -29.04 1.08 0.55
N ARG A 556 -29.58 1.07 -0.68
CA ARG A 556 -29.77 2.28 -1.49
C ARG A 556 -30.64 3.32 -0.77
N GLY A 557 -30.10 4.52 -0.55
CA GLY A 557 -30.75 5.63 0.15
C GLY A 557 -30.90 5.42 1.66
N LYS A 558 -30.29 4.37 2.21
CA LYS A 558 -30.17 4.16 3.65
C LYS A 558 -29.04 5.03 4.19
N LYS A 559 -29.20 5.49 5.43
CA LYS A 559 -28.17 6.22 6.16
C LYS A 559 -27.52 5.25 7.12
N VAL A 560 -26.21 5.03 7.00
CA VAL A 560 -25.45 4.15 7.88
C VAL A 560 -24.39 4.96 8.59
N ALA A 561 -24.42 4.93 9.92
CA ALA A 561 -23.39 5.54 10.75
C ALA A 561 -22.25 4.53 10.99
N LEU A 562 -21.00 4.93 10.78
CA LEU A 562 -19.80 4.21 11.20
C LEU A 562 -19.27 4.89 12.47
N LEU A 563 -19.24 4.15 13.56
CA LEU A 563 -18.78 4.62 14.87
C LEU A 563 -17.40 4.01 15.15
N GLY A 564 -16.39 4.87 15.21
CA GLY A 564 -14.99 4.51 15.11
C GLY A 564 -14.49 4.49 13.67
N LEU A 565 -13.41 5.21 13.38
CA LEU A 565 -12.80 5.30 12.05
C LEU A 565 -11.34 4.83 12.07
N ALA A 566 -10.58 5.11 13.12
CA ALA A 566 -9.22 4.60 13.24
C ALA A 566 -9.20 3.06 13.25
N PHE A 567 -8.06 2.43 12.89
CA PHE A 567 -8.02 0.96 12.80
C PHE A 567 -8.22 0.24 14.15
N LYS A 568 -7.92 0.95 15.26
CA LYS A 568 -8.10 0.53 16.67
C LYS A 568 -8.26 1.78 17.57
N PRO A 569 -8.71 1.66 18.83
CA PRO A 569 -8.84 2.83 19.72
C PRO A 569 -7.48 3.41 20.12
N ASN A 570 -7.53 4.63 20.66
CA ASN A 570 -6.40 5.43 21.16
C ASN A 570 -5.34 5.82 20.11
N THR A 571 -5.68 5.83 18.83
CA THR A 571 -4.80 6.29 17.74
C THR A 571 -5.62 6.98 16.66
N ASP A 572 -4.98 7.87 15.90
CA ASP A 572 -5.51 8.53 14.70
C ASP A 572 -5.10 7.82 13.40
N ASP A 573 -4.41 6.68 13.50
CA ASP A 573 -3.95 5.94 12.34
C ASP A 573 -5.11 5.31 11.54
N MET A 574 -5.11 5.63 10.26
CA MET A 574 -6.10 5.19 9.27
C MET A 574 -5.53 4.17 8.28
N ARG A 575 -4.23 3.84 8.36
CA ARG A 575 -3.60 2.84 7.49
C ARG A 575 -4.28 1.50 7.71
N GLU A 576 -4.71 0.89 6.60
CA GLU A 576 -5.38 -0.42 6.61
C GLU A 576 -6.64 -0.50 7.49
N ALA A 577 -7.25 0.64 7.83
CA ALA A 577 -8.40 0.70 8.72
C ALA A 577 -9.63 0.00 8.11
N PRO A 578 -10.32 -0.89 8.85
CA PRO A 578 -11.54 -1.54 8.37
C PRO A 578 -12.66 -0.56 8.00
N SER A 579 -12.68 0.61 8.64
CA SER A 579 -13.62 1.71 8.37
C SER A 579 -13.56 2.19 6.92
N VAL A 580 -12.36 2.30 6.33
CA VAL A 580 -12.15 2.71 4.95
C VAL A 580 -12.81 1.71 4.01
N VAL A 581 -12.54 0.42 4.21
CA VAL A 581 -13.11 -0.66 3.40
C VAL A 581 -14.63 -0.73 3.56
N LEU A 582 -15.15 -0.59 4.79
CA LEU A 582 -16.58 -0.61 5.06
C LEU A 582 -17.30 0.60 4.48
N ALA A 583 -16.75 1.80 4.63
CA ALA A 583 -17.29 3.04 4.07
C ALA A 583 -17.45 2.92 2.56
N SER A 584 -16.38 2.54 1.85
CA SER A 584 -16.42 2.38 0.40
C SER A 584 -17.50 1.36 -0.01
N ARG A 585 -17.56 0.20 0.65
CA ARG A 585 -18.57 -0.83 0.34
C ARG A 585 -20.00 -0.35 0.57
N LEU A 586 -20.26 0.36 1.67
CA LEU A 586 -21.59 0.88 2.00
C LEU A 586 -22.05 1.97 1.04
N GLN A 587 -21.17 2.94 0.75
CA GLN A 587 -21.44 4.01 -0.22
C GLN A 587 -21.81 3.43 -1.57
N ALA A 588 -21.10 2.39 -1.95
CA ALA A 588 -21.23 1.83 -3.26
C ALA A 588 -22.52 0.98 -3.41
N GLU A 589 -22.96 0.31 -2.32
CA GLU A 589 -24.34 -0.23 -2.21
C GLU A 589 -25.43 0.87 -2.15
N GLY A 590 -25.04 2.14 -2.26
CA GLY A 590 -25.90 3.31 -2.36
C GLY A 590 -26.33 3.90 -1.02
N ALA A 591 -25.66 3.54 0.08
CA ALA A 591 -25.92 4.14 1.38
C ALA A 591 -25.25 5.53 1.49
N GLU A 592 -25.89 6.44 2.20
CA GLU A 592 -25.24 7.64 2.73
C GLU A 592 -24.48 7.23 4.00
N VAL A 593 -23.17 7.43 4.01
CA VAL A 593 -22.32 7.04 5.14
C VAL A 593 -21.95 8.27 5.96
N ARG A 594 -22.15 8.16 7.27
CA ARG A 594 -21.69 9.14 8.26
C ARG A 594 -20.67 8.48 9.14
N GLY A 595 -19.61 9.18 9.49
CA GLY A 595 -18.56 8.69 10.37
C GLY A 595 -18.56 9.46 11.69
N TRP A 596 -18.14 8.82 12.76
CA TRP A 596 -17.69 9.50 13.96
C TRP A 596 -16.46 8.80 14.50
N ASP A 597 -15.47 9.58 14.91
CA ASP A 597 -14.29 9.11 15.64
C ASP A 597 -13.79 10.28 16.53
N PRO A 598 -13.29 10.01 17.74
CA PRO A 598 -12.83 11.07 18.63
C PRO A 598 -11.57 11.78 18.12
N LEU A 599 -10.71 11.09 17.35
CA LEU A 599 -9.43 11.60 16.89
C LEU A 599 -9.41 11.91 15.37
N VAL A 600 -10.18 11.17 14.57
CA VAL A 600 -10.22 11.36 13.11
C VAL A 600 -11.29 12.36 12.70
N ARG A 601 -10.88 13.55 12.22
CA ARG A 601 -11.78 14.63 11.76
C ARG A 601 -11.95 14.69 10.24
N SER A 602 -10.92 14.32 9.49
CA SER A 602 -10.93 14.15 8.04
C SER A 602 -9.79 13.26 7.61
N HIS A 603 -10.01 12.42 6.59
CA HIS A 603 -8.94 11.60 6.01
C HIS A 603 -9.21 11.40 4.51
N PRO A 604 -8.20 11.50 3.63
CA PRO A 604 -8.39 11.34 2.18
C PRO A 604 -9.07 10.01 1.80
N SER A 605 -8.77 8.93 2.53
CA SER A 605 -9.34 7.60 2.30
C SER A 605 -10.83 7.46 2.69
N LEU A 606 -11.45 8.48 3.28
CA LEU A 606 -12.87 8.50 3.66
C LEU A 606 -13.68 9.47 2.78
N ASP A 607 -13.32 9.57 1.50
CA ASP A 607 -14.03 10.44 0.58
C ASP A 607 -15.53 10.09 0.49
N GLY A 608 -16.38 11.13 0.46
CA GLY A 608 -17.84 10.99 0.48
C GLY A 608 -18.45 10.52 1.81
N VAL A 609 -17.67 10.37 2.89
CA VAL A 609 -18.19 10.12 4.25
C VAL A 609 -18.32 11.45 4.98
N THR A 610 -19.50 11.74 5.51
CA THR A 610 -19.68 12.92 6.38
C THR A 610 -19.20 12.57 7.79
N ILE A 611 -18.05 13.11 8.21
CA ILE A 611 -17.52 12.90 9.56
C ILE A 611 -18.12 13.93 10.51
N GLU A 612 -18.88 13.44 11.48
CA GLU A 612 -19.61 14.24 12.46
C GLU A 612 -18.78 14.43 13.74
N GLN A 613 -19.09 15.50 14.49
CA GLN A 613 -18.36 15.81 15.73
C GLN A 613 -18.81 14.97 16.92
N THR A 614 -20.07 14.52 16.92
CA THR A 614 -20.67 13.73 18.00
C THR A 614 -21.28 12.45 17.46
N VAL A 615 -21.31 11.41 18.31
CA VAL A 615 -22.01 10.14 18.03
C VAL A 615 -23.47 10.40 17.69
N LEU A 616 -24.14 11.30 18.42
CA LEU A 616 -25.55 11.61 18.23
C LEU A 616 -25.83 12.22 16.85
N ASP A 617 -24.94 13.07 16.35
CA ASP A 617 -25.07 13.65 15.00
C ASP A 617 -24.83 12.60 13.90
N ALA A 618 -23.91 11.66 14.12
CA ALA A 618 -23.65 10.55 13.20
C ALA A 618 -24.85 9.61 13.06
N VAL A 619 -25.51 9.28 14.17
CA VAL A 619 -26.68 8.35 14.17
C VAL A 619 -28.01 9.02 13.83
N ARG A 620 -28.08 10.36 13.77
CA ARG A 620 -29.33 11.09 13.55
C ARG A 620 -29.95 10.74 12.19
N GLY A 621 -31.14 10.15 12.23
CA GLY A 621 -31.88 9.66 11.07
C GLY A 621 -31.28 8.41 10.41
N ALA A 622 -30.29 7.76 11.04
CA ALA A 622 -29.66 6.57 10.52
C ALA A 622 -30.61 5.35 10.53
N ASP A 623 -30.51 4.49 9.53
CA ASP A 623 -31.18 3.18 9.50
C ASP A 623 -30.37 2.11 10.23
N ALA A 624 -29.07 2.33 10.37
CA ALA A 624 -28.19 1.50 11.17
C ALA A 624 -26.99 2.29 11.66
N ALA A 625 -26.45 1.89 12.79
CA ALA A 625 -25.12 2.28 13.22
C ALA A 625 -24.23 1.03 13.33
N VAL A 626 -23.00 1.14 12.85
CA VAL A 626 -22.00 0.08 12.87
C VAL A 626 -20.87 0.51 13.79
N ILE A 627 -20.59 -0.27 14.83
CA ILE A 627 -19.39 -0.08 15.64
C ILE A 627 -18.23 -0.75 14.89
N VAL A 628 -17.29 0.06 14.43
CA VAL A 628 -16.12 -0.36 13.65
C VAL A 628 -14.87 -0.39 14.50
N THR A 629 -14.79 0.50 15.50
CA THR A 629 -13.65 0.62 16.43
C THR A 629 -14.17 0.74 17.85
N GLU A 630 -13.62 -0.05 18.76
CA GLU A 630 -14.07 -0.23 20.15
C GLU A 630 -13.64 0.92 21.08
N TRP A 631 -13.98 2.16 20.73
CA TRP A 631 -13.76 3.33 21.57
C TRP A 631 -14.58 3.24 22.88
N PRO A 632 -13.99 3.52 24.06
CA PRO A 632 -14.70 3.47 25.35
C PRO A 632 -15.97 4.33 25.40
N GLU A 633 -15.97 5.46 24.67
CA GLU A 633 -17.12 6.36 24.54
C GLU A 633 -18.37 5.68 23.94
N LEU A 634 -18.19 4.55 23.25
CA LEU A 634 -19.28 3.79 22.62
C LEU A 634 -19.88 2.73 23.53
N GLU A 635 -19.29 2.39 24.69
CA GLU A 635 -19.87 1.41 25.64
C GLU A 635 -21.27 1.83 26.11
N GLY A 636 -21.49 3.13 26.27
CA GLY A 636 -22.77 3.73 26.66
C GLY A 636 -23.72 4.04 25.50
N LEU A 637 -23.44 3.59 24.28
CA LEU A 637 -24.22 3.91 23.08
C LEU A 637 -25.74 3.63 23.17
N PRO A 638 -26.21 2.52 23.77
CA PRO A 638 -27.64 2.15 23.76
C PRO A 638 -28.52 2.98 24.71
N THR A 639 -28.68 4.27 24.43
CA THR A 639 -29.56 5.17 25.20
C THR A 639 -30.89 5.42 24.51
N LEU A 640 -31.89 5.88 25.28
CA LEU A 640 -33.18 6.31 24.73
C LEU A 640 -33.00 7.44 23.71
N GLU A 641 -32.09 8.37 23.97
CA GLU A 641 -31.80 9.50 23.08
C GLU A 641 -31.25 9.04 21.73
N VAL A 642 -30.27 8.13 21.72
CA VAL A 642 -29.72 7.55 20.49
C VAL A 642 -30.82 6.79 19.72
N ARG A 643 -31.64 6.01 20.44
CA ARG A 643 -32.74 5.25 19.82
C ARG A 643 -33.74 6.15 19.12
N GLU A 644 -34.13 7.25 19.76
CA GLU A 644 -35.09 8.21 19.22
C GLU A 644 -34.49 9.07 18.10
N ALA A 645 -33.18 9.29 18.11
CA ALA A 645 -32.47 9.97 17.03
C ALA A 645 -32.38 9.12 15.75
N MET A 646 -32.34 7.79 15.85
CA MET A 646 -32.26 6.88 14.72
C MET A 646 -33.61 6.70 14.02
N ARG A 647 -33.59 6.49 12.69
CA ARG A 647 -34.77 6.14 11.91
C ARG A 647 -35.19 4.70 12.14
N THR A 648 -34.20 3.80 12.14
CA THR A 648 -34.35 2.40 12.53
C THR A 648 -33.28 2.11 13.58
N PRO A 649 -33.63 1.70 14.81
CA PRO A 649 -32.67 1.49 15.87
C PRO A 649 -31.94 0.14 15.70
N LEU A 650 -31.20 -0.03 14.61
CA LEU A 650 -30.37 -1.20 14.32
C LEU A 650 -28.90 -0.90 14.64
N LEU A 651 -28.33 -1.66 15.55
CA LEU A 651 -26.91 -1.63 15.88
C LEU A 651 -26.23 -2.89 15.35
N VAL A 652 -25.21 -2.72 14.52
CA VAL A 652 -24.29 -3.79 14.11
C VAL A 652 -22.98 -3.56 14.83
N ASP A 653 -22.65 -4.45 15.75
CA ASP A 653 -21.48 -4.33 16.60
C ASP A 653 -20.34 -5.19 16.04
N GLY A 654 -19.49 -4.57 15.23
CA GLY A 654 -18.35 -5.22 14.60
C GLY A 654 -17.22 -5.59 15.56
N ARG A 655 -17.31 -5.20 16.84
CA ARG A 655 -16.29 -5.44 17.85
C ARG A 655 -16.81 -6.19 19.07
N ASN A 656 -18.10 -6.53 19.10
CA ASN A 656 -18.78 -7.04 20.28
C ASN A 656 -18.44 -6.19 21.51
N LEU A 657 -18.60 -4.87 21.40
CA LEU A 657 -18.41 -3.93 22.50
C LEU A 657 -19.59 -3.95 23.48
N LEU A 658 -20.79 -4.20 22.97
CA LEU A 658 -22.04 -4.05 23.70
C LEU A 658 -22.60 -5.39 24.14
N GLU A 659 -23.25 -5.39 25.31
CA GLU A 659 -24.00 -6.54 25.82
C GLU A 659 -25.34 -6.72 25.10
N PRO A 660 -25.58 -7.85 24.39
CA PRO A 660 -26.76 -8.02 23.54
C PRO A 660 -28.10 -7.85 24.27
N GLU A 661 -28.20 -8.37 25.50
CA GLU A 661 -29.41 -8.26 26.31
C GLU A 661 -29.72 -6.81 26.70
N ALA A 662 -28.69 -6.04 27.08
CA ALA A 662 -28.83 -4.63 27.44
C ALA A 662 -29.26 -3.78 26.23
N VAL A 663 -28.67 -4.03 25.06
CA VAL A 663 -29.02 -3.34 23.81
C VAL A 663 -30.48 -3.60 23.42
N ARG A 664 -30.92 -4.87 23.49
CA ARG A 664 -32.31 -5.25 23.20
C ARG A 664 -33.28 -4.68 24.22
N ALA A 665 -32.92 -4.66 25.50
CA ALA A 665 -33.72 -4.05 26.57
C ALA A 665 -33.88 -2.54 26.38
N ALA A 666 -32.85 -1.87 25.84
CA ALA A 666 -32.91 -0.47 25.43
C ALA A 666 -33.77 -0.25 24.17
N GLY A 667 -34.28 -1.31 23.52
CA GLY A 667 -35.22 -1.24 22.40
C GLY A 667 -34.57 -1.19 21.02
N PHE A 668 -33.30 -1.58 20.91
CA PHE A 668 -32.60 -1.70 19.63
C PHE A 668 -32.68 -3.12 19.07
N GLN A 669 -32.58 -3.23 17.75
CA GLN A 669 -32.15 -4.45 17.08
C GLN A 669 -30.63 -4.54 17.17
N TYR A 670 -30.10 -5.72 17.49
CA TYR A 670 -28.67 -5.94 17.70
C TYR A 670 -28.16 -7.08 16.83
N GLU A 671 -27.00 -6.87 16.21
CA GLU A 671 -26.23 -7.85 15.46
C GLU A 671 -24.76 -7.77 15.90
N GLY A 672 -24.27 -8.77 16.62
CA GLY A 672 -22.84 -8.89 16.91
C GLY A 672 -22.12 -9.78 15.88
N ILE A 673 -20.81 -9.97 16.07
CA ILE A 673 -20.00 -10.94 15.32
C ILE A 673 -19.95 -12.25 16.12
N GLY A 674 -20.45 -13.35 15.55
CA GLY A 674 -20.39 -14.67 16.18
C GLY A 674 -21.35 -14.87 17.35
N ARG A 675 -22.39 -14.03 17.47
CA ARG A 675 -23.39 -14.06 18.54
C ARG A 675 -24.76 -13.65 18.03
N THR A 676 -25.81 -14.27 18.58
CA THR A 676 -27.20 -14.14 18.10
C THR A 676 -28.14 -13.40 19.03
#